data_AF-W2TIF6-F1
#
_entry.id   AF-W2TIF6-F1
#
_cell.length_a   1.000
_cell.length_b   1.000
_cell.length_c   1.000
_cell.angle_alpha   90.00
_cell.angle_beta   90.00
_cell.angle_gamma   90.00
#
_symmetry.space_group_name_H-M   'P 1'
#
loop_
_entity.id
_entity.type
_entity.pdbx_description
1 polymer ?
#
loop_
_entity_poly.entity_id
_entity_poly.type
_entity_poly.pdbx_seq_one_letter_code
_entity_poly.pdbx_strand_id
1 'polypeptide(L)'
;MMKKVAVKEENTSEATRRTDLWRSNNTCVICQDHCPTREDKDKHENQAKHKRKFLIYEFFAKEIPNFQPFSGPSALVKRYTGCGEQVVGLECLHELHFSFSSIPWWACSICYESGALLEQADKHLTSMNHITTYLDEFHSSKTAALQMDGDRMKVFEEIRRLCDEIVAEQGGELLPPECMIMDAKVTEKEAMMKLALDVERLKPSYRIHTDCTDEAHPRKILQCLICRQLIAVNDELLKRIWGIHELSPTHRHAVAINQFLEQFDVEYILDGDVPAPEGPLKWKTENECNYGPLCGVKFLVTFRKRKFCQLCCCELDSIEQHFSSESHIMQFLTISSPVEMFRISQFACQSRMKKVLEIISNPKFQFENEQSRKVHADWFPKNIEVVLKPESHHFPTLMPPLVPLGIDSSCLFCTVCWLAVSVDKSVQDEGEAAWNSHCAKPSHFEFAIRRACFGFDDAFFVPMSSNVPKAQWNLHGKWTEMKENNKETWIQTQSDVGLEFVVDDQENQEVVCTLCAQWFPRGMDQQINNHIRSYQHLNHYLHVTNRNLLSMVMVQKTEKASRELVLEWLKRSVHSDMDEMRVYSPEMAMRMRQWGSIPIRKVDVISYDPTHRPVIECVMGLVDKLADDGAENIEMPIKEALSAAGIKIHAIKQRNGNIERILCRCTQCEMAFSTPIESIIKSVWDCHLASEQHFGRFRAFMAAKLDMLGFSEATSSYTVKAFSQEDPSRKVTWQWNSKEKAHEFVLNVIGMEDLVERRSNETDGPHPPDFFCRLCAVVIPRRSAALEAHVRSAKHILCYVVRVCIGCNFLYLAEHFAHILSLPTISAQISPAYYHGTGLAAEGRGKGNEKVTSTAAEGLPVEGTVLHSCL
;
A
#
# COMPACT_ATOMS: atom_id res chain seq x y z
N MET A 1 -19.17 21.94 -59.74
CA MET A 1 -19.66 23.34 -59.65
C MET A 1 -20.35 23.54 -58.31
N MET A 2 -19.60 24.01 -57.31
CA MET A 2 -20.12 24.53 -56.04
C MET A 2 -19.24 25.73 -55.68
N LYS A 3 -19.90 26.86 -55.39
CA LYS A 3 -19.31 28.20 -55.31
C LYS A 3 -18.27 28.29 -54.18
N LYS A 4 -17.02 28.62 -54.54
CA LYS A 4 -16.03 29.20 -53.62
C LYS A 4 -16.55 30.57 -53.17
N VAL A 5 -16.87 30.71 -51.89
CA VAL A 5 -17.01 32.01 -51.25
C VAL A 5 -15.62 32.42 -50.80
N ALA A 6 -15.05 33.40 -51.49
CA ALA A 6 -13.81 34.05 -51.10
C ALA A 6 -14.11 34.95 -49.89
N VAL A 7 -13.54 34.62 -48.74
CA VAL A 7 -13.45 35.54 -47.60
C VAL A 7 -12.35 36.54 -47.94
N LYS A 8 -12.73 37.82 -47.98
CA LYS A 8 -11.80 38.95 -48.12
C LYS A 8 -10.87 38.96 -46.90
N GLU A 9 -9.57 38.80 -47.14
CA GLU A 9 -8.52 39.22 -46.20
C GLU A 9 -8.59 40.75 -46.08
N GLU A 10 -9.15 41.24 -44.97
CA GLU A 10 -8.95 42.63 -44.57
C GLU A 10 -7.54 42.76 -43.97
N ASN A 11 -6.63 43.28 -44.79
CA ASN A 11 -5.38 43.89 -44.38
C ASN A 11 -5.65 44.96 -43.32
N THR A 12 -5.46 44.62 -42.04
CA THR A 12 -5.22 45.57 -40.96
C THR A 12 -3.78 45.38 -40.50
N SER A 13 -2.91 46.19 -41.10
CA SER A 13 -1.51 46.38 -40.72
C SER A 13 -1.41 47.06 -39.36
N GLU A 14 -0.35 46.71 -38.63
CA GLU A 14 0.13 47.25 -37.34
C GLU A 14 -0.52 46.68 -36.08
N ALA A 15 -0.30 45.38 -35.86
CA ALA A 15 -0.24 44.84 -34.51
C ALA A 15 0.91 45.53 -33.74
N THR A 16 0.59 46.20 -32.65
CA THR A 16 1.53 46.68 -31.63
C THR A 16 2.41 45.50 -31.20
N ARG A 17 3.64 45.41 -31.74
CA ARG A 17 4.52 44.25 -31.57
C ARG A 17 5.06 44.23 -30.13
N ARG A 18 4.82 43.13 -29.43
CA ARG A 18 5.05 42.94 -28.00
C ARG A 18 6.54 42.79 -27.67
N THR A 19 7.10 43.77 -26.96
CA THR A 19 8.52 43.81 -26.54
C THR A 19 8.82 42.97 -25.30
N ASP A 20 7.81 42.44 -24.62
CA ASP A 20 7.89 41.65 -23.38
C ASP A 20 8.34 40.20 -23.59
N LEU A 21 8.32 39.69 -24.83
CA LEU A 21 8.69 38.31 -25.15
C LEU A 21 10.20 38.08 -25.31
N TRP A 22 11.01 39.14 -25.38
CA TRP A 22 12.43 39.06 -25.71
C TRP A 22 13.28 39.65 -24.59
N ARG A 23 14.23 38.86 -24.09
CA ARG A 23 15.26 39.33 -23.15
C ARG A 23 16.24 40.26 -23.87
N SER A 24 16.97 41.07 -23.09
CA SER A 24 17.98 42.02 -23.59
C SER A 24 19.11 41.34 -24.37
N ASN A 25 19.38 40.06 -24.11
CA ASN A 25 20.36 39.24 -24.82
C ASN A 25 19.80 38.56 -26.09
N ASN A 26 18.64 39.00 -26.61
CA ASN A 26 17.98 38.42 -27.79
C ASN A 26 17.48 36.97 -27.63
N THR A 27 17.27 36.52 -26.39
CA THR A 27 16.65 35.22 -26.11
C THR A 27 15.15 35.36 -25.88
N CYS A 28 14.35 34.46 -26.46
CA CYS A 28 12.90 34.41 -26.23
C CYS A 28 12.60 33.93 -24.80
N VAL A 29 11.79 34.65 -24.04
CA VAL A 29 11.45 34.32 -22.64
C VAL A 29 10.72 32.97 -22.53
N ILE A 30 9.91 32.64 -23.53
CA ILE A 30 9.01 31.46 -23.50
C ILE A 30 9.71 30.22 -24.07
N CYS A 31 10.51 30.39 -25.12
CA CYS A 31 11.15 29.27 -25.81
C CYS A 31 12.60 29.06 -25.40
N GLN A 32 13.23 30.04 -24.73
CA GLN A 32 14.65 30.07 -24.38
C GLN A 32 15.60 30.00 -25.60
N ASP A 33 15.07 30.18 -26.82
CA ASP A 33 15.85 30.19 -28.05
C ASP A 33 16.51 31.56 -28.27
N HIS A 34 17.81 31.56 -28.60
CA HIS A 34 18.54 32.77 -28.97
C HIS A 34 18.29 33.12 -30.44
N CYS A 35 17.73 34.31 -30.70
CA CYS A 35 17.43 34.80 -32.06
C CYS A 35 18.11 36.16 -32.28
N PRO A 36 19.36 36.17 -32.79
CA PRO A 36 20.21 37.35 -32.80
C PRO A 36 19.70 38.45 -33.74
N THR A 37 18.99 38.09 -34.82
CA THR A 37 18.47 39.05 -35.81
C THR A 37 16.96 39.20 -35.74
N ARG A 38 16.42 40.31 -36.27
CA ARG A 38 14.96 40.50 -36.33
C ARG A 38 14.26 39.46 -37.21
N GLU A 39 14.88 39.08 -38.32
CA GLU A 39 14.33 38.04 -39.20
C GLU A 39 14.22 36.69 -38.50
N ASP A 40 15.21 36.35 -37.65
CA ASP A 40 15.17 35.13 -36.85
C ASP A 40 14.05 35.17 -35.80
N LYS A 41 13.83 36.34 -35.17
CA LYS A 41 12.71 36.56 -34.25
C LYS A 41 11.36 36.39 -34.94
N ASP A 42 11.18 36.97 -36.13
CA ASP A 42 9.95 36.84 -36.92
C ASP A 42 9.71 35.39 -37.39
N LYS A 43 10.78 34.67 -37.76
CA LYS A 43 10.69 33.23 -38.08
C LYS A 43 10.32 32.41 -36.85
N HIS A 44 10.95 32.68 -35.71
CA HIS A 44 10.72 32.01 -34.44
C HIS A 44 9.26 32.19 -33.95
N GLU A 45 8.75 33.42 -33.93
CA GLU A 45 7.37 33.75 -33.54
C GLU A 45 6.33 33.02 -34.42
N ASN A 46 6.69 32.70 -35.67
CA ASN A 46 5.84 31.96 -36.59
C ASN A 46 5.88 30.43 -36.43
N GLN A 47 6.84 29.88 -35.69
CA GLN A 47 6.96 28.44 -35.45
C GLN A 47 5.76 27.90 -34.66
N ALA A 48 5.30 26.71 -35.03
CA ALA A 48 4.20 26.04 -34.33
C ALA A 48 4.55 25.72 -32.85
N LYS A 49 5.83 25.52 -32.53
CA LYS A 49 6.30 25.35 -31.14
C LYS A 49 6.09 26.63 -30.34
N HIS A 50 6.54 27.77 -30.86
CA HIS A 50 6.38 29.08 -30.21
C HIS A 50 4.90 29.41 -29.98
N LYS A 51 4.06 29.32 -31.02
CA LYS A 51 2.62 29.64 -30.92
C LYS A 51 1.90 28.82 -29.84
N ARG A 52 2.26 27.53 -29.67
CA ARG A 52 1.69 26.69 -28.61
C ARG A 52 2.14 27.13 -27.21
N LYS A 53 3.45 27.34 -27.01
CA LYS A 53 3.96 27.81 -25.73
C LYS A 53 3.41 29.20 -25.36
N PHE A 54 3.23 30.07 -26.35
CA PHE A 54 2.65 31.40 -26.16
C PHE A 54 1.22 31.37 -25.63
N LEU A 55 0.37 30.44 -26.08
CA LEU A 55 -0.98 30.28 -25.53
C LEU A 55 -0.97 29.93 -24.04
N ILE A 56 -0.05 29.05 -23.64
CA ILE A 56 0.12 28.63 -22.24
C ILE A 56 0.67 29.80 -21.41
N TYR A 57 1.63 30.55 -21.93
CA TYR A 57 2.09 31.80 -21.31
C TYR A 57 0.93 32.81 -21.11
N GLU A 58 0.08 33.01 -22.13
CA GLU A 58 -1.09 33.89 -21.98
C GLU A 58 -2.11 33.35 -20.96
N PHE A 59 -2.28 32.03 -20.87
CA PHE A 59 -3.09 31.39 -19.84
C PHE A 59 -2.57 31.70 -18.43
N PHE A 60 -1.25 31.54 -18.19
CA PHE A 60 -0.60 31.91 -16.94
C PHE A 60 -0.78 33.40 -16.62
N ALA A 61 -0.56 34.27 -17.60
CA ALA A 61 -0.60 35.73 -17.40
C ALA A 61 -2.01 36.29 -17.17
N LYS A 62 -3.04 35.71 -17.80
CA LYS A 62 -4.39 36.29 -17.83
C LYS A 62 -5.42 35.53 -16.99
N GLU A 63 -5.28 34.21 -16.85
CA GLU A 63 -6.35 33.37 -16.31
C GLU A 63 -6.06 32.87 -14.91
N ILE A 64 -4.86 32.37 -14.64
CA ILE A 64 -4.49 31.80 -13.34
C ILE A 64 -4.80 32.69 -12.14
N PRO A 65 -4.50 34.01 -12.16
CA PRO A 65 -4.81 34.89 -11.03
C PRO A 65 -6.29 34.94 -10.64
N ASN A 66 -7.20 34.46 -11.49
CA ASN A 66 -8.64 34.47 -11.24
C ASN A 66 -9.19 33.16 -10.64
N PHE A 67 -8.37 32.11 -10.51
CA PHE A 67 -8.83 30.80 -10.03
C PHE A 67 -8.60 30.62 -8.52
N GLN A 68 -9.43 29.76 -7.92
CA GLN A 68 -9.35 29.45 -6.50
C GLN A 68 -8.39 28.29 -6.25
N PRO A 69 -7.63 28.33 -5.14
CA PRO A 69 -6.80 27.20 -4.74
C PRO A 69 -7.67 25.98 -4.41
N PHE A 70 -7.20 24.80 -4.82
CA PHE A 70 -7.81 23.52 -4.48
C PHE A 70 -7.36 23.09 -3.07
N SER A 71 -8.31 22.65 -2.25
CA SER A 71 -8.06 22.26 -0.85
C SER A 71 -7.80 20.76 -0.66
N GLY A 72 -7.84 19.96 -1.72
CA GLY A 72 -7.59 18.52 -1.66
C GLY A 72 -6.13 18.13 -1.91
N PRO A 73 -5.76 16.84 -1.74
CA PRO A 73 -4.42 16.37 -2.01
C PRO A 73 -4.11 16.39 -3.52
N SER A 74 -2.88 16.77 -3.88
CA SER A 74 -2.38 16.72 -5.27
C SER A 74 -2.33 15.28 -5.78
N ALA A 75 -2.92 15.04 -6.95
CA ALA A 75 -2.86 13.76 -7.65
C ALA A 75 -1.43 13.44 -8.11
N LEU A 76 -0.64 14.45 -8.49
CA LEU A 76 0.75 14.28 -8.88
C LEU A 76 1.63 13.89 -7.68
N VAL A 77 1.51 14.58 -6.54
CA VAL A 77 2.27 14.22 -5.32
C VAL A 77 1.94 12.80 -4.87
N LYS A 78 0.64 12.44 -4.91
CA LYS A 78 0.20 11.08 -4.62
C LYS A 78 0.81 10.07 -5.58
N ARG A 79 0.83 10.37 -6.89
CA ARG A 79 1.43 9.52 -7.93
C ARG A 79 2.91 9.27 -7.68
N TYR A 80 3.73 10.32 -7.57
CA TYR A 80 5.18 10.19 -7.39
C TYR A 80 5.55 9.53 -6.05
N THR A 81 4.76 9.80 -5.02
CA THR A 81 4.89 9.06 -3.76
C THR A 81 4.57 7.58 -3.92
N GLY A 82 3.47 7.25 -4.59
CA GLY A 82 3.02 5.86 -4.76
C GLY A 82 3.84 5.05 -5.77
N CYS A 83 4.70 5.67 -6.57
CA CYS A 83 5.69 4.94 -7.37
C CYS A 83 7.12 5.02 -6.80
N GLY A 84 7.32 5.77 -5.70
CA GLY A 84 8.62 5.98 -5.08
C GLY A 84 9.61 6.76 -5.95
N GLU A 85 9.14 7.48 -6.98
CA GLU A 85 10.01 8.24 -7.88
C GLU A 85 10.27 9.64 -7.34
N GLN A 86 11.54 10.05 -7.44
CA GLN A 86 11.97 11.41 -7.11
C GLN A 86 12.07 12.25 -8.38
N VAL A 87 11.50 13.44 -8.34
CA VAL A 87 11.47 14.39 -9.46
C VAL A 87 11.72 15.80 -8.95
N VAL A 88 12.38 16.62 -9.78
CA VAL A 88 12.62 18.05 -9.51
C VAL A 88 11.67 18.92 -10.31
N GLY A 89 11.30 20.08 -9.76
CA GLY A 89 10.42 21.03 -10.42
C GLY A 89 8.97 20.56 -10.50
N LEU A 90 8.54 19.67 -9.60
CA LEU A 90 7.13 19.32 -9.45
C LEU A 90 6.31 20.56 -9.02
N GLU A 91 6.90 21.42 -8.19
CA GLU A 91 6.38 22.72 -7.77
C GLU A 91 6.22 23.73 -8.93
N CYS A 92 6.84 23.47 -10.08
CA CYS A 92 6.68 24.28 -11.29
C CYS A 92 5.44 23.87 -12.10
N LEU A 93 4.78 22.76 -11.73
CA LEU A 93 3.52 22.36 -12.32
C LEU A 93 2.34 23.00 -11.60
N HIS A 94 1.31 23.28 -12.38
CA HIS A 94 -0.01 23.63 -11.89
C HIS A 94 -0.97 22.48 -12.20
N GLU A 95 -1.61 21.94 -11.17
CA GLU A 95 -2.62 20.87 -11.26
C GLU A 95 -4.00 21.50 -11.45
N LEU A 96 -4.62 21.26 -12.61
CA LEU A 96 -5.84 21.92 -13.07
C LEU A 96 -7.04 20.98 -12.93
N HIS A 97 -7.93 21.26 -11.98
CA HIS A 97 -9.14 20.47 -11.74
C HIS A 97 -10.32 21.03 -12.52
N PHE A 98 -10.80 20.25 -13.50
CA PHE A 98 -11.96 20.58 -14.33
C PHE A 98 -13.19 19.77 -13.92
N SER A 99 -14.39 20.37 -14.04
CA SER A 99 -15.66 19.69 -13.73
C SER A 99 -15.99 18.51 -14.65
N PHE A 100 -15.46 18.51 -15.89
CA PHE A 100 -15.68 17.47 -16.89
C PHE A 100 -14.66 16.32 -16.83
N SER A 101 -13.57 16.45 -16.06
CA SER A 101 -12.51 15.46 -15.99
C SER A 101 -12.33 14.92 -14.58
N SER A 102 -12.25 13.60 -14.44
CA SER A 102 -11.95 12.94 -13.17
C SER A 102 -10.45 12.95 -12.82
N ILE A 103 -9.58 13.22 -13.80
CA ILE A 103 -8.13 13.32 -13.63
C ILE A 103 -7.74 14.78 -13.91
N PRO A 104 -6.93 15.40 -13.04
CA PRO A 104 -6.50 16.77 -13.28
C PRO A 104 -5.60 16.84 -14.52
N TRP A 105 -5.75 17.92 -15.27
CA TRP A 105 -4.78 18.28 -16.31
C TRP A 105 -3.63 19.05 -15.65
N TRP A 106 -2.57 19.31 -16.39
CA TRP A 106 -1.41 20.00 -15.85
C TRP A 106 -0.81 20.99 -16.84
N ALA A 107 -0.16 22.03 -16.31
CA ALA A 107 0.62 22.99 -17.07
C ALA A 107 1.90 23.36 -16.31
N CYS A 108 3.02 23.47 -17.01
CA CYS A 108 4.32 23.84 -16.46
C CYS A 108 4.58 25.33 -16.69
N SER A 109 4.85 26.07 -15.62
CA SER A 109 5.04 27.53 -15.64
C SER A 109 6.38 27.96 -16.23
N ILE A 110 7.40 27.10 -16.15
CA ILE A 110 8.76 27.40 -16.64
C ILE A 110 8.97 26.90 -18.08
N CYS A 111 8.36 25.77 -18.43
CA CYS A 111 8.50 25.20 -19.77
C CYS A 111 7.42 25.69 -20.75
N TYR A 112 6.31 26.22 -20.24
CA TYR A 112 5.10 26.54 -21.01
C TYR A 112 4.61 25.35 -21.84
N GLU A 113 4.55 24.19 -21.20
CA GLU A 113 3.99 22.95 -21.73
C GLU A 113 2.81 22.49 -20.88
N SER A 114 1.92 21.71 -21.45
CA SER A 114 0.70 21.24 -20.80
C SER A 114 0.36 19.82 -21.24
N GLY A 115 -0.46 19.14 -20.44
CA GLY A 115 -0.96 17.81 -20.74
C GLY A 115 -2.28 17.51 -20.06
N ALA A 116 -3.00 16.52 -20.61
CA ALA A 116 -4.27 16.04 -20.08
C ALA A 116 -4.12 14.72 -19.30
N LEU A 117 -2.94 14.07 -19.40
CA LEU A 117 -2.66 12.78 -18.80
C LEU A 117 -1.46 12.87 -17.85
N LEU A 118 -1.49 12.12 -16.75
CA LEU A 118 -0.39 12.10 -15.77
C LEU A 118 0.88 11.45 -16.35
N GLU A 119 0.75 10.46 -17.26
CA GLU A 119 1.89 9.92 -18.02
C GLU A 119 2.64 10.98 -18.83
N GLN A 120 1.93 12.00 -19.32
CA GLN A 120 2.58 13.12 -20.02
C GLN A 120 3.36 14.00 -19.05
N ALA A 121 2.88 14.16 -17.81
CA ALA A 121 3.62 14.86 -16.76
C ALA A 121 4.89 14.09 -16.38
N ASP A 122 4.81 12.75 -16.27
CA ASP A 122 5.98 11.90 -16.03
C ASP A 122 7.05 12.13 -17.10
N LYS A 123 6.66 12.12 -18.38
CA LYS A 123 7.58 12.38 -19.50
C LYS A 123 8.16 13.79 -19.47
N HIS A 124 7.35 14.77 -19.08
CA HIS A 124 7.77 16.15 -19.01
C HIS A 124 8.80 16.39 -17.91
N LEU A 125 8.49 16.00 -16.67
CA LEU A 125 9.34 16.21 -15.49
C LEU A 125 10.67 15.45 -15.56
N THR A 126 10.71 14.34 -16.30
CA THR A 126 11.93 13.57 -16.55
C THR A 126 12.70 14.01 -17.79
N SER A 127 12.16 14.94 -18.59
CA SER A 127 12.85 15.42 -19.79
C SER A 127 14.04 16.30 -19.45
N MET A 128 15.10 16.19 -20.24
CA MET A 128 16.27 17.05 -20.10
C MET A 128 15.91 18.52 -20.24
N ASN A 129 14.97 18.85 -21.13
CA ASN A 129 14.53 20.23 -21.34
C ASN A 129 13.90 20.84 -20.08
N HIS A 130 13.04 20.09 -19.36
CA HIS A 130 12.47 20.56 -18.10
C HIS A 130 13.55 20.71 -17.03
N ILE A 131 14.35 19.66 -16.84
CA ILE A 131 15.37 19.63 -15.78
C ILE A 131 16.39 20.76 -15.97
N THR A 132 16.91 20.97 -17.19
CA THR A 132 17.86 22.07 -17.44
C THR A 132 17.23 23.43 -17.18
N THR A 133 15.98 23.64 -17.60
CA THR A 133 15.27 24.91 -17.36
C THR A 133 15.08 25.15 -15.86
N TYR A 134 14.68 24.12 -15.12
CA TYR A 134 14.53 24.18 -13.66
C TYR A 134 15.85 24.52 -12.96
N LEU A 135 16.93 23.82 -13.33
CA LEU A 135 18.26 24.05 -12.77
C LEU A 135 18.76 25.46 -13.10
N ASP A 136 18.54 25.96 -14.31
CA ASP A 136 18.92 27.32 -14.70
C ASP A 136 18.15 28.40 -13.93
N GLU A 137 16.86 28.19 -13.64
CA GLU A 137 16.03 29.17 -12.95
C GLU A 137 16.22 29.18 -11.43
N PHE A 138 16.33 28.00 -10.79
CA PHE A 138 16.33 27.88 -9.33
C PHE A 138 17.70 27.52 -8.74
N HIS A 139 18.60 26.93 -9.53
CA HIS A 139 19.89 26.41 -9.07
C HIS A 139 21.07 26.86 -9.96
N SER A 140 20.96 28.03 -10.59
CA SER A 140 21.96 28.56 -11.55
C SER A 140 23.42 28.52 -11.08
N SER A 141 23.67 28.67 -9.78
CA SER A 141 25.02 28.57 -9.20
C SER A 141 25.62 27.15 -9.31
N LYS A 142 24.80 26.12 -9.19
CA LYS A 142 25.19 24.71 -9.38
C LYS A 142 25.29 24.39 -10.88
N THR A 143 24.38 24.93 -11.69
CA THR A 143 24.35 24.73 -13.14
C THR A 143 25.55 25.35 -13.84
N ALA A 144 26.06 26.49 -13.35
CA ALA A 144 27.26 27.14 -13.89
C ALA A 144 28.53 26.27 -13.81
N ALA A 145 28.53 25.26 -12.93
CA ALA A 145 29.62 24.29 -12.80
C ALA A 145 29.48 23.06 -13.72
N LEU A 146 28.33 22.86 -14.37
CA LEU A 146 28.09 21.74 -15.27
C LEU A 146 28.77 21.97 -16.62
N GLN A 147 29.49 20.96 -17.10
CA GLN A 147 30.08 20.98 -18.44
C GLN A 147 29.06 20.48 -19.46
N MET A 148 28.26 21.40 -20.01
CA MET A 148 27.20 21.08 -20.98
C MET A 148 27.72 20.71 -22.38
N ASP A 149 28.98 20.98 -22.67
CA ASP A 149 29.64 20.66 -23.94
C ASP A 149 30.29 19.27 -23.89
N GLY A 150 29.96 18.39 -24.86
CA GLY A 150 30.64 17.10 -25.04
C GLY A 150 29.68 15.92 -25.19
N ASP A 151 29.99 14.83 -24.48
CA ASP A 151 29.21 13.60 -24.54
C ASP A 151 27.85 13.76 -23.84
N ARG A 152 26.77 13.78 -24.62
CA ARG A 152 25.39 13.96 -24.11
C ARG A 152 25.01 12.96 -23.02
N MET A 153 25.59 11.75 -23.01
CA MET A 153 25.34 10.76 -21.96
C MET A 153 25.98 11.17 -20.64
N LYS A 154 27.17 11.78 -20.65
CA LYS A 154 27.82 12.30 -19.43
C LYS A 154 27.04 13.47 -18.86
N VAL A 155 26.62 14.38 -19.74
CA VAL A 155 25.78 15.52 -19.36
C VAL A 155 24.49 15.05 -18.71
N PHE A 156 23.85 14.00 -19.25
CA PHE A 156 22.67 13.39 -18.65
C PHE A 156 22.94 12.83 -17.24
N GLU A 157 24.02 12.08 -17.04
CA GLU A 157 24.39 11.54 -15.72
C GLU A 157 24.70 12.63 -14.70
N GLU A 158 25.45 13.66 -15.09
CA GLU A 158 25.81 14.77 -14.20
C GLU A 158 24.58 15.57 -13.79
N ILE A 159 23.65 15.83 -14.71
CA ILE A 159 22.38 16.48 -14.41
C ILE A 159 21.53 15.63 -13.47
N ARG A 160 21.45 14.31 -13.71
CA ARG A 160 20.69 13.41 -12.83
C ARG A 160 21.27 13.34 -11.43
N ARG A 161 22.60 13.23 -11.30
CA ARG A 161 23.28 13.28 -10.01
C ARG A 161 22.98 14.59 -9.27
N LEU A 162 23.01 15.72 -9.99
CA LEU A 162 22.68 17.01 -9.40
C LEU A 162 21.22 17.08 -8.92
N CYS A 163 20.27 16.50 -9.64
CA CYS A 163 18.89 16.38 -9.17
C CYS A 163 18.81 15.57 -7.88
N ASP A 164 19.50 14.44 -7.79
CA ASP A 164 19.52 13.60 -6.58
C ASP A 164 20.12 14.37 -5.38
N GLU A 165 21.18 15.15 -5.61
CA GLU A 165 21.76 16.05 -4.59
C GLU A 165 20.77 17.11 -4.11
N ILE A 166 20.01 17.74 -5.03
CA ILE A 166 18.99 18.74 -4.69
C ILE A 166 17.86 18.11 -3.87
N VAL A 167 17.37 16.94 -4.29
CA VAL A 167 16.33 16.22 -3.57
C VAL A 167 16.81 15.82 -2.18
N ALA A 168 18.06 15.36 -2.04
CA ALA A 168 18.65 15.04 -0.74
C ALA A 168 18.78 16.28 0.17
N GLU A 169 19.20 17.43 -0.37
CA GLU A 169 19.24 18.71 0.36
C GLU A 169 17.86 19.17 0.84
N GLN A 170 16.82 18.84 0.08
CA GLN A 170 15.41 19.10 0.44
C GLN A 170 14.83 18.03 1.40
N GLY A 171 15.67 17.14 1.94
CA GLY A 171 15.24 16.09 2.88
C GLY A 171 14.48 14.93 2.22
N GLY A 172 14.54 14.80 0.89
CA GLY A 172 13.83 13.78 0.13
C GLY A 172 12.32 14.03 -0.03
N GLU A 173 11.82 15.19 0.40
CA GLU A 173 10.41 15.56 0.28
C GLU A 173 10.10 16.16 -1.10
N LEU A 174 8.98 15.74 -1.69
CA LEU A 174 8.48 16.31 -2.94
C LEU A 174 7.83 17.66 -2.66
N LEU A 175 8.36 18.73 -3.27
CA LEU A 175 7.71 20.03 -3.26
C LEU A 175 6.42 19.96 -4.11
N PRO A 176 5.24 20.29 -3.55
CA PRO A 176 3.97 20.07 -4.23
C PRO A 176 3.71 21.10 -5.34
N PRO A 177 2.95 20.73 -6.39
CA PRO A 177 2.46 21.67 -7.39
C PRO A 177 1.38 22.59 -6.81
N GLU A 178 1.12 23.71 -7.48
CA GLU A 178 -0.06 24.53 -7.17
C GLU A 178 -1.33 23.88 -7.75
N CYS A 179 -2.29 23.51 -6.89
CA CYS A 179 -3.55 22.93 -7.33
C CYS A 179 -4.64 23.99 -7.43
N MET A 180 -5.33 24.04 -8.58
CA MET A 180 -6.36 25.05 -8.86
C MET A 180 -7.66 24.43 -9.33
N ILE A 181 -8.78 25.03 -8.89
CA ILE A 181 -10.12 24.69 -9.37
C ILE A 181 -10.48 25.60 -10.52
N MET A 182 -10.73 25.02 -11.68
CA MET A 182 -11.15 25.73 -12.88
C MET A 182 -12.64 26.07 -12.80
N ASP A 183 -13.05 27.24 -13.33
CA ASP A 183 -14.47 27.63 -13.36
C ASP A 183 -15.30 26.53 -14.05
N ALA A 184 -16.38 26.11 -13.41
CA ALA A 184 -17.28 25.06 -13.91
C ALA A 184 -17.88 25.35 -15.29
N LYS A 185 -17.86 26.61 -15.74
CA LYS A 185 -18.30 27.03 -17.08
C LYS A 185 -17.29 26.71 -18.19
N VAL A 186 -16.02 26.48 -17.86
CA VAL A 186 -15.00 26.17 -18.86
C VAL A 186 -15.29 24.82 -19.48
N THR A 187 -15.53 24.81 -20.79
CA THR A 187 -15.76 23.57 -21.55
C THR A 187 -14.44 22.88 -21.90
N GLU A 188 -14.48 21.57 -22.14
CA GLU A 188 -13.31 20.79 -22.57
C GLU A 188 -12.65 21.40 -23.83
N LYS A 189 -13.46 21.85 -24.79
CA LYS A 189 -12.97 22.47 -26.03
C LYS A 189 -12.24 23.80 -25.77
N GLU A 190 -12.75 24.62 -24.85
CA GLU A 190 -12.11 25.88 -24.46
C GLU A 190 -10.80 25.62 -23.71
N ALA A 191 -10.80 24.66 -22.77
CA ALA A 191 -9.61 24.25 -22.05
C ALA A 191 -8.51 23.76 -23.01
N MET A 192 -8.87 22.90 -23.99
CA MET A 192 -7.94 22.44 -25.02
C MET A 192 -7.34 23.59 -25.83
N MET A 193 -8.15 24.58 -26.21
CA MET A 193 -7.68 25.73 -26.98
C MET A 193 -6.69 26.57 -26.17
N LYS A 194 -7.01 26.86 -24.90
CA LYS A 194 -6.18 27.68 -24.01
C LYS A 194 -4.87 27.00 -23.63
N LEU A 195 -4.92 25.69 -23.42
CA LEU A 195 -3.75 24.88 -23.06
C LEU A 195 -3.02 24.33 -24.28
N ALA A 196 -3.41 24.70 -25.51
CA ALA A 196 -2.79 24.23 -26.75
C ALA A 196 -2.73 22.69 -26.89
N LEU A 197 -3.78 22.00 -26.43
CA LEU A 197 -3.92 20.54 -26.50
C LEU A 197 -4.71 20.13 -27.75
N ASP A 198 -4.27 19.04 -28.39
CA ASP A 198 -4.98 18.38 -29.48
C ASP A 198 -5.66 17.09 -28.99
N VAL A 199 -6.58 16.54 -29.79
CA VAL A 199 -7.37 15.35 -29.43
C VAL A 199 -6.49 14.11 -29.20
N GLU A 200 -5.33 14.01 -29.86
CA GLU A 200 -4.41 12.89 -29.68
C GLU A 200 -3.79 12.91 -28.27
N ARG A 201 -3.55 14.09 -27.69
CA ARG A 201 -3.07 14.24 -26.30
C ARG A 201 -4.09 13.83 -25.23
N LEU A 202 -5.37 13.63 -25.58
CA LEU A 202 -6.36 13.09 -24.65
C LEU A 202 -6.43 11.55 -24.70
N LYS A 203 -5.84 10.91 -25.72
CA LYS A 203 -5.93 9.46 -25.85
C LYS A 203 -4.99 8.78 -24.86
N PRO A 204 -5.51 7.86 -24.02
CA PRO A 204 -4.67 7.13 -23.09
C PRO A 204 -3.72 6.16 -23.82
N SER A 205 -2.63 5.78 -23.18
CA SER A 205 -1.58 4.92 -23.75
C SER A 205 -1.97 3.42 -23.80
N TYR A 206 -3.21 3.11 -24.17
CA TYR A 206 -3.70 1.73 -24.35
C TYR A 206 -4.62 1.57 -25.57
N ARG A 207 -4.79 0.31 -26.00
CA ARG A 207 -5.81 -0.11 -26.96
C ARG A 207 -6.70 -1.18 -26.35
N ILE A 208 -7.99 -1.14 -26.64
CA ILE A 208 -8.94 -2.19 -26.24
C ILE A 208 -9.22 -3.11 -27.41
N HIS A 209 -9.11 -4.40 -27.16
CA HIS A 209 -9.44 -5.47 -28.09
C HIS A 209 -10.64 -6.24 -27.56
N THR A 210 -11.52 -6.68 -28.46
CA THR A 210 -12.68 -7.51 -28.12
C THR A 210 -12.43 -8.93 -28.63
N ASP A 211 -12.51 -9.87 -27.71
CA ASP A 211 -12.41 -11.29 -27.94
C ASP A 211 -13.81 -11.90 -28.01
N CYS A 212 -14.20 -12.31 -29.22
CA CYS A 212 -15.55 -12.73 -29.56
C CYS A 212 -15.73 -14.25 -29.68
N THR A 213 -14.84 -15.10 -29.14
CA THR A 213 -15.06 -16.56 -29.29
C THR A 213 -16.27 -17.08 -28.52
N ASP A 214 -16.69 -16.36 -27.49
CA ASP A 214 -17.99 -16.55 -26.86
C ASP A 214 -18.83 -15.32 -27.22
N GLU A 215 -19.64 -15.43 -28.28
CA GLU A 215 -20.47 -14.33 -28.78
C GLU A 215 -21.49 -13.85 -27.73
N ALA A 216 -21.87 -14.71 -26.78
CA ALA A 216 -22.80 -14.34 -25.71
C ALA A 216 -22.11 -13.50 -24.62
N HIS A 217 -20.81 -13.69 -24.40
CA HIS A 217 -20.03 -12.99 -23.37
C HIS A 217 -18.69 -12.52 -23.93
N PRO A 218 -18.68 -11.49 -24.80
CA PRO A 218 -17.44 -10.99 -25.38
C PRO A 218 -16.50 -10.45 -24.30
N ARG A 219 -15.24 -10.84 -24.38
CA ARG A 219 -14.20 -10.47 -23.41
C ARG A 219 -13.44 -9.26 -23.92
N LYS A 220 -13.10 -8.33 -23.04
CA LYS A 220 -12.31 -7.14 -23.40
C LYS A 220 -10.92 -7.22 -22.82
N ILE A 221 -9.92 -6.99 -23.68
CA ILE A 221 -8.51 -7.07 -23.33
C ILE A 221 -7.89 -5.71 -23.59
N LEU A 222 -7.31 -5.12 -22.56
CA LEU A 222 -6.50 -3.92 -22.66
C LEU A 222 -5.07 -4.30 -23.04
N GLN A 223 -4.54 -3.68 -24.07
CA GLN A 223 -3.14 -3.75 -24.47
C GLN A 223 -2.47 -2.41 -24.13
N CYS A 224 -1.55 -2.44 -23.17
CA CYS A 224 -0.74 -1.26 -22.85
C CYS A 224 0.23 -0.95 -24.01
N LEU A 225 0.28 0.29 -24.47
CA LEU A 225 1.16 0.71 -25.56
C LEU A 225 2.59 1.04 -25.09
N ILE A 226 2.84 1.07 -23.78
CA ILE A 226 4.15 1.35 -23.20
C ILE A 226 4.84 0.04 -22.83
N CYS A 227 4.30 -0.68 -21.85
CA CYS A 227 4.91 -1.91 -21.33
C CYS A 227 4.40 -3.20 -21.99
N ARG A 228 3.48 -3.10 -22.96
CA ARG A 228 2.95 -4.22 -23.77
C ARG A 228 2.23 -5.33 -23.00
N GLN A 229 1.89 -5.09 -21.73
CA GLN A 229 1.08 -6.01 -20.96
C GLN A 229 -0.36 -6.09 -21.50
N LEU A 230 -0.93 -7.29 -21.40
CA LEU A 230 -2.31 -7.58 -21.75
C LEU A 230 -3.11 -7.80 -20.47
N ILE A 231 -4.20 -7.07 -20.29
CA ILE A 231 -4.96 -7.01 -19.04
C ILE A 231 -6.43 -7.27 -19.33
N ALA A 232 -7.06 -8.15 -18.55
CA ALA A 232 -8.51 -8.35 -18.63
C ALA A 232 -9.24 -7.11 -18.12
N VAL A 233 -10.21 -6.61 -18.87
CA VAL A 233 -10.99 -5.42 -18.50
C VAL A 233 -12.47 -5.60 -18.80
N ASN A 234 -13.29 -4.72 -18.20
CA ASN A 234 -14.64 -4.41 -18.65
C ASN A 234 -14.79 -2.87 -18.71
N ASP A 235 -15.86 -2.38 -19.33
CA ASP A 235 -16.03 -0.93 -19.53
C ASP A 235 -16.23 -0.17 -18.21
N GLU A 236 -16.91 -0.78 -17.24
CA GLU A 236 -17.23 -0.16 -15.96
C GLU A 236 -15.98 0.10 -15.11
N LEU A 237 -15.02 -0.81 -15.13
CA LEU A 237 -13.82 -0.79 -14.29
C LEU A 237 -12.57 -0.32 -15.04
N LEU A 238 -12.68 -0.04 -16.34
CA LEU A 238 -11.55 0.31 -17.21
C LEU A 238 -10.68 1.44 -16.63
N LYS A 239 -11.30 2.54 -16.17
CA LYS A 239 -10.58 3.68 -15.59
C LYS A 239 -9.80 3.30 -14.33
N ARG A 240 -10.40 2.49 -13.45
CA ARG A 240 -9.78 2.01 -12.22
C ARG A 240 -8.59 1.09 -12.52
N ILE A 241 -8.79 0.13 -13.42
CA ILE A 241 -7.74 -0.80 -13.86
C ILE A 241 -6.57 -0.06 -14.47
N TRP A 242 -6.85 0.92 -15.35
CA TRP A 242 -5.80 1.71 -15.98
C TRP A 242 -5.01 2.55 -14.97
N GLY A 243 -5.70 3.26 -14.06
CA GLY A 243 -5.04 4.06 -13.03
C GLY A 243 -4.12 3.24 -12.12
N ILE A 244 -4.47 1.98 -11.85
CA ILE A 244 -3.62 1.06 -11.09
C ILE A 244 -2.45 0.56 -11.94
N HIS A 245 -2.71 0.21 -13.21
CA HIS A 245 -1.68 -0.29 -14.11
C HIS A 245 -0.56 0.74 -14.35
N GLU A 246 -0.90 2.02 -14.55
CA GLU A 246 0.08 3.10 -14.74
C GLU A 246 1.08 3.23 -13.59
N LEU A 247 0.68 2.85 -12.38
CA LEU A 247 1.51 2.87 -11.17
C LEU A 247 2.27 1.57 -10.95
N SER A 248 2.00 0.52 -11.73
CA SER A 248 2.65 -0.78 -11.54
C SER A 248 4.16 -0.69 -11.84
N PRO A 249 5.02 -1.39 -11.07
CA PRO A 249 6.47 -1.34 -11.27
C PRO A 249 6.91 -1.70 -12.70
N THR A 250 6.23 -2.66 -13.34
CA THR A 250 6.55 -3.05 -14.73
C THR A 250 6.23 -1.93 -15.72
N HIS A 251 5.14 -1.19 -15.50
CA HIS A 251 4.79 -0.06 -16.32
C HIS A 251 5.79 1.09 -16.10
N ARG A 252 6.04 1.50 -14.85
CA ARG A 252 6.98 2.59 -14.51
C ARG A 252 8.37 2.36 -15.07
N HIS A 253 8.86 1.12 -14.97
CA HIS A 253 10.12 0.72 -15.56
C HIS A 253 10.13 0.93 -17.09
N ALA A 254 9.11 0.45 -17.80
CA ALA A 254 9.03 0.64 -19.26
C ALA A 254 8.90 2.11 -19.65
N VAL A 255 8.21 2.92 -18.84
CA VAL A 255 8.15 4.38 -18.99
C VAL A 255 9.54 4.99 -18.91
N ALA A 256 10.33 4.64 -17.89
CA ALA A 256 11.69 5.17 -17.70
C ALA A 256 12.62 4.87 -18.89
N ILE A 257 12.60 3.64 -19.42
CA ILE A 257 13.40 3.25 -20.60
C ILE A 257 12.93 4.01 -21.84
N ASN A 258 11.63 4.10 -22.07
CA ASN A 258 11.10 4.82 -23.22
C ASN A 258 11.42 6.32 -23.16
N GLN A 259 11.30 6.94 -21.99
CA GLN A 259 11.66 8.34 -21.75
C GLN A 259 13.14 8.59 -22.00
N PHE A 260 14.01 7.69 -21.53
CA PHE A 260 15.44 7.75 -21.78
C PHE A 260 15.73 7.76 -23.28
N LEU A 261 15.15 6.83 -24.04
CA LEU A 261 15.37 6.77 -25.49
C LEU A 261 14.82 7.98 -26.24
N GLU A 262 13.74 8.59 -25.76
CA GLU A 262 13.19 9.83 -26.29
C GLU A 262 14.14 11.04 -26.08
N GLN A 263 15.12 10.97 -25.15
CA GLN A 263 16.10 12.05 -24.95
C GLN A 263 17.23 12.07 -25.99
N PHE A 264 17.41 11.01 -26.78
CA PHE A 264 18.53 10.88 -27.71
C PHE A 264 18.06 10.81 -29.16
N ASP A 265 18.91 11.28 -30.06
CA ASP A 265 18.66 11.18 -31.51
C ASP A 265 18.86 9.73 -31.95
N VAL A 266 17.76 8.96 -31.92
CA VAL A 266 17.73 7.58 -32.37
C VAL A 266 17.60 7.54 -33.89
N GLU A 267 18.58 6.94 -34.56
CA GLU A 267 18.57 6.74 -36.01
C GLU A 267 17.95 5.38 -36.35
N TYR A 268 17.06 5.33 -37.33
CA TYR A 268 16.50 4.09 -37.84
C TYR A 268 17.41 3.53 -38.94
N ILE A 269 17.84 2.28 -38.79
CA ILE A 269 18.72 1.58 -39.73
C ILE A 269 17.94 0.47 -40.42
N LEU A 270 18.11 0.35 -41.73
CA LEU A 270 17.60 -0.79 -42.49
C LEU A 270 18.54 -1.98 -42.28
N ASP A 271 18.02 -3.06 -41.70
CA ASP A 271 18.77 -4.30 -41.49
C ASP A 271 18.52 -5.23 -42.69
N GLY A 272 19.30 -5.03 -43.75
CA GLY A 272 19.19 -5.80 -45.00
C GLY A 272 19.65 -7.26 -44.91
N ASP A 273 20.23 -7.67 -43.78
CA ASP A 273 20.94 -8.95 -43.61
C ASP A 273 20.21 -9.98 -42.74
N VAL A 274 18.94 -9.73 -42.34
CA VAL A 274 18.13 -10.76 -41.66
C VAL A 274 17.24 -11.46 -42.69
N PRO A 275 17.67 -12.61 -43.25
CA PRO A 275 16.86 -13.34 -44.22
C PRO A 275 15.53 -13.77 -43.60
N ALA A 276 14.46 -13.71 -44.41
CA ALA A 276 13.17 -14.22 -44.00
C ALA A 276 13.30 -15.72 -43.65
N PRO A 277 12.66 -16.19 -42.56
CA PRO A 277 12.74 -17.59 -42.17
C PRO A 277 12.24 -18.53 -43.30
N GLU A 278 13.07 -19.47 -43.74
CA GLU A 278 12.67 -20.51 -44.71
C GLU A 278 11.93 -21.66 -43.98
N GLY A 279 10.83 -22.13 -44.56
CA GLY A 279 9.94 -23.10 -43.90
C GLY A 279 10.44 -24.55 -43.88
N PRO A 280 9.82 -25.45 -43.09
CA PRO A 280 8.82 -25.19 -42.05
C PRO A 280 9.45 -24.75 -40.72
N LEU A 281 8.83 -23.75 -40.08
CA LEU A 281 9.29 -23.19 -38.81
C LEU A 281 9.19 -24.23 -37.68
N LYS A 282 10.23 -24.30 -36.85
CA LYS A 282 10.31 -25.24 -35.71
C LYS A 282 10.98 -24.56 -34.53
N TRP A 283 10.66 -25.04 -33.33
CA TRP A 283 11.43 -24.73 -32.14
C TRP A 283 12.69 -25.59 -32.07
N LYS A 284 13.79 -24.98 -31.65
CA LYS A 284 15.04 -25.62 -31.26
C LYS A 284 15.20 -25.47 -29.75
N THR A 285 15.37 -26.57 -29.03
CA THR A 285 15.57 -26.53 -27.58
C THR A 285 17.05 -26.69 -27.25
N GLU A 286 17.63 -25.73 -26.54
CA GLU A 286 19.01 -25.74 -26.07
C GLU A 286 19.06 -25.22 -24.63
N ASN A 287 19.71 -25.95 -23.73
CA ASN A 287 19.84 -25.58 -22.31
C ASN A 287 18.49 -25.19 -21.67
N GLU A 288 17.45 -26.00 -21.88
CA GLU A 288 16.08 -25.78 -21.38
C GLU A 288 15.37 -24.51 -21.92
N CYS A 289 16.00 -23.81 -22.87
CA CYS A 289 15.43 -22.67 -23.57
C CYS A 289 14.96 -23.07 -24.97
N ASN A 290 13.86 -22.48 -25.42
CA ASN A 290 13.30 -22.73 -26.74
C ASN A 290 13.56 -21.54 -27.66
N TYR A 291 14.09 -21.80 -28.84
CA TYR A 291 14.44 -20.81 -29.86
C TYR A 291 13.68 -21.11 -31.15
N GLY A 292 12.98 -20.11 -31.69
CA GLY A 292 12.19 -20.17 -32.91
C GLY A 292 12.80 -19.32 -34.02
N PRO A 293 11.99 -18.82 -34.98
CA PRO A 293 12.47 -17.83 -35.94
C PRO A 293 12.72 -16.47 -35.28
N LEU A 294 13.68 -15.72 -35.80
CA LEU A 294 13.91 -14.32 -35.42
C LEU A 294 12.67 -13.47 -35.72
N CYS A 295 12.17 -12.74 -34.74
CA CYS A 295 11.13 -11.74 -34.94
C CYS A 295 11.40 -10.50 -34.09
N GLY A 296 10.89 -9.35 -34.51
CA GLY A 296 10.87 -8.13 -33.72
C GLY A 296 12.19 -7.36 -33.66
N VAL A 297 13.12 -7.56 -34.61
CA VAL A 297 14.42 -6.84 -34.62
C VAL A 297 14.25 -5.31 -34.64
N LYS A 298 13.09 -4.78 -35.04
CA LYS A 298 12.73 -3.35 -34.86
C LYS A 298 12.81 -2.81 -33.44
N PHE A 299 12.82 -3.69 -32.44
CA PHE A 299 12.99 -3.34 -31.02
C PHE A 299 14.45 -3.39 -30.56
N LEU A 300 15.38 -3.83 -31.41
CA LEU A 300 16.81 -3.74 -31.17
C LEU A 300 17.23 -2.28 -31.18
N VAL A 301 17.95 -1.90 -30.12
CA VAL A 301 18.64 -0.62 -30.05
C VAL A 301 20.12 -0.88 -29.86
N THR A 302 20.92 -0.45 -30.83
CA THR A 302 22.36 -0.67 -30.89
C THR A 302 23.10 0.60 -30.50
N PHE A 303 23.88 0.51 -29.43
CA PHE A 303 24.98 1.43 -29.12
C PHE A 303 26.26 0.92 -29.80
N ARG A 304 27.33 1.73 -29.82
CA ARG A 304 28.58 1.32 -30.48
C ARG A 304 29.20 0.06 -29.86
N LYS A 305 29.00 -0.18 -28.55
CA LYS A 305 29.56 -1.33 -27.82
C LYS A 305 28.52 -2.23 -27.13
N ARG A 306 27.28 -1.77 -26.98
CA ARG A 306 26.21 -2.46 -26.24
C ARG A 306 24.97 -2.57 -27.09
N LYS A 307 24.13 -3.55 -26.79
CA LYS A 307 22.88 -3.83 -27.52
C LYS A 307 21.81 -4.12 -26.50
N PHE A 308 20.62 -3.58 -26.68
CA PHE A 308 19.51 -3.87 -25.78
C PHE A 308 18.20 -4.00 -26.58
N CYS A 309 17.25 -4.71 -26.00
CA CYS A 309 15.91 -4.86 -26.56
C CYS A 309 14.94 -3.93 -25.84
N GLN A 310 14.35 -2.97 -26.55
CA GLN A 310 13.35 -2.05 -25.99
C GLN A 310 12.09 -2.79 -25.53
N LEU A 311 11.72 -3.87 -26.22
CA LEU A 311 10.53 -4.65 -25.89
C LEU A 311 10.70 -5.39 -24.55
N CYS A 312 11.84 -6.09 -24.39
CA CYS A 312 12.12 -6.89 -23.20
C CYS A 312 12.75 -6.09 -22.06
N CYS A 313 13.18 -4.85 -22.32
CA CYS A 313 13.83 -3.97 -21.36
C CYS A 313 15.12 -4.57 -20.78
N CYS A 314 15.91 -5.29 -21.58
CA CYS A 314 17.13 -5.96 -21.16
C CYS A 314 18.29 -5.72 -22.14
N GLU A 315 19.51 -5.76 -21.62
CA GLU A 315 20.72 -5.86 -22.43
C GLU A 315 20.82 -7.25 -23.09
N LEU A 316 21.48 -7.32 -24.24
CA LEU A 316 21.61 -8.53 -25.04
C LEU A 316 23.06 -8.99 -25.14
N ASP A 317 23.30 -10.27 -24.84
CA ASP A 317 24.57 -10.93 -25.16
C ASP A 317 24.62 -11.34 -26.63
N SER A 318 23.50 -11.85 -27.15
CA SER A 318 23.37 -12.32 -28.53
C SER A 318 22.03 -11.91 -29.14
N ILE A 319 22.08 -11.12 -30.22
CA ILE A 319 20.87 -10.73 -30.98
C ILE A 319 20.12 -11.98 -31.44
N GLU A 320 20.85 -12.95 -32.00
CA GLU A 320 20.21 -14.11 -32.60
C GLU A 320 19.48 -14.95 -31.54
N GLN A 321 20.12 -15.23 -30.40
CA GLN A 321 19.51 -16.01 -29.32
C GLN A 321 18.34 -15.25 -28.69
N HIS A 322 18.48 -13.94 -28.45
CA HIS A 322 17.42 -13.14 -27.84
C HIS A 322 16.15 -13.10 -28.69
N PHE A 323 16.27 -12.63 -29.93
CA PHE A 323 15.12 -12.38 -30.81
C PHE A 323 14.51 -13.67 -31.37
N SER A 324 15.17 -14.82 -31.19
CA SER A 324 14.59 -16.14 -31.43
C SER A 324 14.05 -16.80 -30.16
N SER A 325 14.33 -16.27 -28.96
CA SER A 325 13.92 -16.91 -27.71
C SER A 325 12.40 -16.92 -27.52
N GLU A 326 11.89 -17.95 -26.83
CA GLU A 326 10.47 -18.06 -26.46
C GLU A 326 10.00 -16.80 -25.72
N SER A 327 10.78 -16.32 -24.74
CA SER A 327 10.45 -15.11 -23.97
C SER A 327 10.21 -13.90 -24.86
N HIS A 328 11.13 -13.63 -25.80
CA HIS A 328 11.01 -12.50 -26.72
C HIS A 328 9.81 -12.67 -27.66
N ILE A 329 9.71 -13.83 -28.33
CA ILE A 329 8.64 -14.09 -29.30
C ILE A 329 7.26 -13.93 -28.64
N MET A 330 7.08 -14.43 -27.42
CA MET A 330 5.82 -14.28 -26.67
C MET A 330 5.48 -12.81 -26.42
N GLN A 331 6.47 -12.00 -26.02
CA GLN A 331 6.28 -10.56 -25.82
C GLN A 331 5.98 -9.84 -27.15
N PHE A 332 6.66 -10.20 -28.23
CA PHE A 332 6.43 -9.61 -29.56
C PHE A 332 5.00 -9.88 -30.02
N LEU A 333 4.52 -11.10 -29.83
CA LEU A 333 3.17 -11.49 -30.21
C LEU A 333 2.08 -10.78 -29.40
N THR A 334 2.37 -10.27 -28.19
CA THR A 334 1.40 -9.39 -27.49
C THR A 334 1.10 -8.11 -28.25
N ILE A 335 1.98 -7.72 -29.19
CA ILE A 335 1.81 -6.55 -30.05
C ILE A 335 1.00 -6.92 -31.30
N SER A 336 1.41 -7.98 -32.00
CA SER A 336 0.85 -8.36 -33.29
C SER A 336 -0.45 -9.17 -33.19
N SER A 337 -0.63 -9.94 -32.11
CA SER A 337 -1.75 -10.88 -31.90
C SER A 337 -2.24 -10.86 -30.44
N PRO A 338 -2.67 -9.69 -29.93
CA PRO A 338 -2.96 -9.50 -28.50
C PRO A 338 -4.06 -10.41 -27.96
N VAL A 339 -5.13 -10.64 -28.71
CA VAL A 339 -6.26 -11.47 -28.27
C VAL A 339 -5.85 -12.93 -28.11
N GLU A 340 -5.15 -13.47 -29.10
CA GLU A 340 -4.63 -14.83 -29.08
C GLU A 340 -3.61 -15.01 -27.96
N MET A 341 -2.70 -14.05 -27.79
CA MET A 341 -1.64 -14.13 -26.77
C MET A 341 -2.15 -14.03 -25.34
N PHE A 342 -3.23 -13.28 -25.09
CA PHE A 342 -3.86 -13.25 -23.78
C PHE A 342 -4.31 -14.65 -23.31
N ARG A 343 -4.68 -15.53 -24.25
CA ARG A 343 -5.10 -16.91 -23.97
C ARG A 343 -3.92 -17.87 -23.95
N ILE A 344 -3.11 -17.81 -25.00
CA ILE A 344 -2.01 -18.77 -25.24
C ILE A 344 -0.93 -18.66 -24.16
N SER A 345 -0.68 -17.45 -23.62
CA SER A 345 0.24 -17.26 -22.51
C SER A 345 -0.12 -18.05 -21.26
N GLN A 346 -1.41 -18.35 -21.05
CA GLN A 346 -1.90 -19.12 -19.90
C GLN A 346 -1.75 -20.63 -20.09
N PHE A 347 -1.52 -21.11 -21.30
CA PHE A 347 -1.40 -22.54 -21.57
C PHE A 347 -0.07 -23.11 -21.05
N ALA A 348 -0.05 -24.43 -20.83
CA ALA A 348 1.18 -25.15 -20.55
C ALA A 348 2.18 -25.00 -21.71
N CYS A 349 3.47 -25.17 -21.40
CA CYS A 349 4.58 -24.87 -22.31
C CYS A 349 4.42 -25.51 -23.69
N GLN A 350 4.13 -26.82 -23.77
CA GLN A 350 4.05 -27.54 -25.04
C GLN A 350 2.88 -27.05 -25.93
N SER A 351 1.65 -26.93 -25.38
CA SER A 351 0.53 -26.37 -26.15
C SER A 351 0.75 -24.92 -26.54
N ARG A 352 1.34 -24.12 -25.64
CA ARG A 352 1.67 -22.72 -25.91
C ARG A 352 2.61 -22.60 -27.10
N MET A 353 3.73 -23.33 -27.07
CA MET A 353 4.72 -23.35 -28.15
C MET A 353 4.13 -23.80 -29.49
N LYS A 354 3.26 -24.82 -29.48
CA LYS A 354 2.57 -25.29 -30.68
C LYS A 354 1.65 -24.20 -31.27
N LYS A 355 0.86 -23.53 -30.43
CA LYS A 355 -0.02 -22.43 -30.86
C LYS A 355 0.75 -21.21 -31.35
N VAL A 356 1.89 -20.90 -30.75
CA VAL A 356 2.76 -19.84 -31.26
C VAL A 356 3.30 -20.17 -32.65
N LEU A 357 3.73 -21.41 -32.92
CA LEU A 357 4.13 -21.82 -34.27
C LEU A 357 3.00 -21.65 -35.28
N GLU A 358 1.75 -21.99 -34.90
CA GLU A 358 0.58 -21.78 -35.76
C GLU A 358 0.38 -20.30 -36.13
N ILE A 359 0.59 -19.37 -35.18
CA ILE A 359 0.48 -17.93 -35.41
C ILE A 359 1.57 -17.43 -36.36
N ILE A 360 2.84 -17.74 -36.07
CA ILE A 360 3.98 -17.20 -36.84
C ILE A 360 4.13 -17.88 -38.21
N SER A 361 3.57 -19.07 -38.40
CA SER A 361 3.53 -19.75 -39.70
C SER A 361 2.43 -19.20 -40.62
N ASN A 362 1.59 -18.28 -40.15
CA ASN A 362 0.58 -17.65 -40.98
C ASN A 362 1.27 -16.79 -42.07
N PRO A 363 0.96 -16.96 -43.37
CA PRO A 363 1.58 -16.18 -44.44
C PRO A 363 1.39 -14.65 -44.34
N LYS A 364 0.41 -14.20 -43.54
CA LYS A 364 0.17 -12.77 -43.27
C LYS A 364 0.95 -12.24 -42.07
N PHE A 365 1.65 -13.10 -41.34
CA PHE A 365 2.46 -12.71 -40.20
C PHE A 365 3.67 -11.89 -40.65
N GLN A 366 3.93 -10.78 -39.99
CA GLN A 366 5.09 -9.93 -40.24
C GLN A 366 6.09 -10.11 -39.11
N PHE A 367 7.31 -10.53 -39.47
CA PHE A 367 8.39 -10.71 -38.50
C PHE A 367 9.00 -9.38 -38.06
N GLU A 368 8.84 -8.31 -38.84
CA GLU A 368 9.30 -6.95 -38.53
C GLU A 368 10.81 -6.88 -38.22
N ASN A 369 11.60 -7.54 -39.07
CA ASN A 369 13.06 -7.62 -38.96
C ASN A 369 13.80 -6.63 -39.87
N GLU A 370 13.09 -5.80 -40.63
CA GLU A 370 13.67 -4.99 -41.70
C GLU A 370 14.37 -3.72 -41.20
N GLN A 371 14.13 -3.35 -39.94
CA GLN A 371 14.67 -2.14 -39.34
C GLN A 371 15.15 -2.42 -37.92
N SER A 372 16.13 -1.64 -37.45
CA SER A 372 16.48 -1.49 -36.04
C SER A 372 16.80 -0.03 -35.74
N ARG A 373 17.21 0.23 -34.50
CA ARG A 373 17.55 1.56 -34.01
C ARG A 373 19.01 1.63 -33.61
N LYS A 374 19.66 2.76 -33.89
CA LYS A 374 21.03 3.03 -33.48
C LYS A 374 21.12 4.33 -32.71
N VAL A 375 21.90 4.29 -31.64
CA VAL A 375 22.28 5.46 -30.85
C VAL A 375 23.78 5.64 -30.94
N HIS A 376 24.23 6.85 -31.30
CA HIS A 376 25.65 7.16 -31.50
C HIS A 376 26.39 7.42 -30.19
N ALA A 377 26.36 6.46 -29.26
CA ALA A 377 27.10 6.51 -27.99
C ALA A 377 27.81 5.17 -27.71
N ASP A 378 28.95 5.22 -27.02
CA ASP A 378 29.81 4.06 -26.72
C ASP A 378 29.47 3.33 -25.42
N TRP A 379 28.68 3.96 -24.55
CA TRP A 379 28.41 3.48 -23.20
C TRP A 379 27.01 3.93 -22.76
N PHE A 380 26.55 3.38 -21.65
CA PHE A 380 25.19 3.52 -21.15
C PHE A 380 25.21 4.16 -19.75
N PRO A 381 24.30 5.09 -19.42
CA PRO A 381 24.26 5.67 -18.09
C PRO A 381 23.98 4.63 -17.00
N LYS A 382 24.74 4.69 -15.91
CA LYS A 382 24.66 3.72 -14.78
C LYS A 382 23.25 3.64 -14.20
N ASN A 383 22.60 4.78 -14.09
CA ASN A 383 21.23 4.94 -13.62
C ASN A 383 20.21 4.22 -14.51
N ILE A 384 20.47 4.00 -15.81
CA ILE A 384 19.60 3.16 -16.64
C ILE A 384 20.05 1.70 -16.59
N GLU A 385 21.35 1.42 -16.45
CA GLU A 385 21.88 0.06 -16.29
C GLU A 385 21.25 -0.65 -15.07
N VAL A 386 21.06 0.07 -13.96
CA VAL A 386 20.36 -0.44 -12.75
C VAL A 386 18.89 -0.75 -13.02
N VAL A 387 18.29 -0.07 -14.00
CA VAL A 387 16.88 -0.29 -14.37
C VAL A 387 16.76 -1.46 -15.35
N LEU A 388 17.75 -1.77 -16.19
CA LEU A 388 17.63 -2.88 -17.14
C LEU A 388 17.38 -4.23 -16.46
N LYS A 389 16.49 -5.03 -17.05
CA LYS A 389 16.23 -6.40 -16.60
C LYS A 389 17.37 -7.33 -17.01
N PRO A 390 17.63 -8.40 -16.24
CA PRO A 390 18.45 -9.50 -16.72
C PRO A 390 17.82 -10.11 -17.97
N GLU A 391 18.66 -10.50 -18.92
CA GLU A 391 18.23 -11.20 -20.12
C GLU A 391 17.61 -12.56 -19.73
N SER A 392 16.39 -12.83 -20.21
CA SER A 392 15.69 -14.09 -20.00
C SER A 392 15.17 -14.65 -21.30
N HIS A 393 15.65 -15.84 -21.67
CA HIS A 393 15.22 -16.55 -22.88
C HIS A 393 14.00 -17.45 -22.61
N HIS A 394 13.75 -17.80 -21.36
CA HIS A 394 12.61 -18.63 -20.95
C HIS A 394 11.38 -17.77 -20.66
N PHE A 395 10.23 -18.15 -21.23
CA PHE A 395 8.95 -17.55 -20.88
C PHE A 395 8.37 -18.23 -19.64
N PRO A 396 8.00 -17.49 -18.58
CA PRO A 396 7.53 -18.08 -17.33
C PRO A 396 6.30 -18.96 -17.55
N THR A 397 6.31 -20.16 -16.96
CA THR A 397 5.14 -21.05 -17.01
C THR A 397 4.08 -20.56 -16.02
N LEU A 398 2.91 -20.17 -16.55
CA LEU A 398 1.78 -19.73 -15.73
C LEU A 398 0.98 -20.90 -15.12
N MET A 399 1.07 -22.10 -15.72
CA MET A 399 0.50 -23.31 -15.14
C MET A 399 1.29 -23.71 -13.88
N PRO A 400 0.64 -23.83 -12.71
CA PRO A 400 1.31 -24.25 -11.48
C PRO A 400 1.74 -25.72 -11.57
N PRO A 401 2.70 -26.17 -10.73
CA PRO A 401 3.03 -27.58 -10.65
C PRO A 401 1.87 -28.40 -10.05
N LEU A 402 1.76 -29.67 -10.47
CA LEU A 402 0.84 -30.63 -9.85
C LEU A 402 1.25 -30.93 -8.41
N VAL A 403 0.29 -30.82 -7.49
CA VAL A 403 0.46 -31.17 -6.08
C VAL A 403 -0.44 -32.36 -5.74
N PRO A 404 0.04 -33.38 -5.02
CA PRO A 404 -0.79 -34.51 -4.60
C PRO A 404 -2.01 -34.07 -3.78
N LEU A 405 -3.18 -34.61 -4.11
CA LEU A 405 -4.45 -34.37 -3.42
C LEU A 405 -5.04 -35.72 -2.98
N GLY A 406 -4.66 -36.18 -1.79
CA GLY A 406 -5.07 -37.50 -1.29
C GLY A 406 -4.48 -38.66 -2.10
N ILE A 407 -5.17 -39.81 -2.04
CA ILE A 407 -4.68 -41.07 -2.61
C ILE A 407 -4.88 -41.11 -4.13
N ASP A 408 -6.02 -40.62 -4.62
CA ASP A 408 -6.45 -40.86 -6.02
C ASP A 408 -6.37 -39.62 -6.93
N SER A 409 -6.13 -38.43 -6.38
CA SER A 409 -6.12 -37.18 -7.14
C SER A 409 -4.87 -36.32 -6.92
N SER A 410 -4.65 -35.39 -7.82
CA SER A 410 -3.71 -34.27 -7.72
C SER A 410 -4.48 -32.96 -7.92
N CYS A 411 -3.83 -31.82 -7.71
CA CYS A 411 -4.43 -30.52 -7.95
C CYS A 411 -3.44 -29.48 -8.46
N LEU A 412 -3.98 -28.49 -9.17
CA LEU A 412 -3.29 -27.31 -9.65
C LEU A 412 -3.83 -26.08 -8.93
N PHE A 413 -2.95 -25.29 -8.30
CA PHE A 413 -3.34 -24.11 -7.51
C PHE A 413 -3.28 -22.85 -8.36
N CYS A 414 -4.43 -22.37 -8.84
CA CYS A 414 -4.50 -21.20 -9.70
C CYS A 414 -4.14 -19.92 -8.92
N THR A 415 -3.15 -19.16 -9.38
CA THR A 415 -2.74 -17.90 -8.74
C THR A 415 -3.64 -16.71 -9.07
N VAL A 416 -4.49 -16.83 -10.10
CA VAL A 416 -5.43 -15.77 -10.51
C VAL A 416 -6.72 -15.85 -9.72
N CYS A 417 -7.38 -17.00 -9.62
CA CYS A 417 -8.66 -17.11 -8.89
C CYS A 417 -8.54 -17.78 -7.53
N TRP A 418 -7.35 -18.29 -7.17
CA TRP A 418 -7.08 -19.01 -5.91
C TRP A 418 -7.98 -20.21 -5.67
N LEU A 419 -8.39 -20.83 -6.79
CA LEU A 419 -9.08 -22.11 -6.80
C LEU A 419 -8.06 -23.23 -7.01
N ALA A 420 -8.30 -24.33 -6.32
CA ALA A 420 -7.65 -25.59 -6.61
C ALA A 420 -8.42 -26.32 -7.72
N VAL A 421 -7.73 -26.63 -8.81
CA VAL A 421 -8.26 -27.40 -9.94
C VAL A 421 -7.89 -28.86 -9.73
N SER A 422 -8.89 -29.70 -9.49
CA SER A 422 -8.68 -31.15 -9.30
C SER A 422 -8.26 -31.82 -10.60
N VAL A 423 -7.29 -32.72 -10.52
CA VAL A 423 -6.76 -33.52 -11.62
C VAL A 423 -6.75 -34.97 -11.17
N ASP A 424 -7.38 -35.86 -11.92
CA ASP A 424 -7.36 -37.29 -11.64
C ASP A 424 -5.96 -37.87 -11.94
N LYS A 425 -5.41 -38.71 -11.05
CA LYS A 425 -4.07 -39.31 -11.26
C LYS A 425 -3.99 -40.25 -12.46
N SER A 426 -5.12 -40.73 -12.98
CA SER A 426 -5.18 -41.56 -14.19
C SER A 426 -4.88 -40.78 -15.47
N VAL A 427 -4.85 -39.44 -15.41
CA VAL A 427 -4.63 -38.58 -16.57
C VAL A 427 -3.14 -38.48 -16.92
N GLN A 428 -2.80 -38.72 -18.19
CA GLN A 428 -1.40 -38.74 -18.67
C GLN A 428 -0.85 -37.39 -19.11
N ASP A 429 -1.70 -36.36 -19.28
CA ASP A 429 -1.30 -35.03 -19.75
C ASP A 429 -0.83 -34.09 -18.63
N GLU A 430 -0.53 -34.63 -17.45
CA GLU A 430 -0.11 -33.88 -16.27
C GLU A 430 -1.08 -32.73 -15.88
N GLY A 431 -2.37 -32.86 -16.22
CA GLY A 431 -3.41 -31.89 -15.87
C GLY A 431 -3.53 -30.71 -16.84
N GLU A 432 -2.83 -30.74 -17.97
CA GLU A 432 -2.83 -29.67 -18.97
C GLU A 432 -4.24 -29.35 -19.52
N ALA A 433 -5.03 -30.37 -19.89
CA ALA A 433 -6.40 -30.14 -20.36
C ALA A 433 -7.30 -29.53 -19.28
N ALA A 434 -7.15 -29.96 -18.02
CA ALA A 434 -7.91 -29.44 -16.89
C ALA A 434 -7.56 -27.95 -16.63
N TRP A 435 -6.27 -27.62 -16.71
CA TRP A 435 -5.78 -26.24 -16.60
C TRP A 435 -6.30 -25.34 -17.72
N ASN A 436 -6.13 -25.76 -18.97
CA ASN A 436 -6.56 -24.97 -20.13
C ASN A 436 -8.08 -24.76 -20.12
N SER A 437 -8.85 -25.78 -19.72
CA SER A 437 -10.30 -25.67 -19.51
C SER A 437 -10.64 -24.67 -18.40
N HIS A 438 -9.91 -24.69 -17.29
CA HIS A 438 -10.08 -23.74 -16.19
C HIS A 438 -9.85 -22.29 -16.62
N CYS A 439 -8.72 -22.01 -17.28
CA CYS A 439 -8.37 -20.67 -17.77
C CYS A 439 -9.39 -20.13 -18.78
N ALA A 440 -10.05 -21.01 -19.53
CA ALA A 440 -11.09 -20.65 -20.48
C ALA A 440 -12.44 -20.28 -19.82
N LYS A 441 -12.67 -20.52 -18.52
CA LYS A 441 -13.95 -20.25 -17.86
C LYS A 441 -14.23 -18.74 -17.73
N PRO A 442 -15.49 -18.28 -17.93
CA PRO A 442 -15.86 -16.87 -17.72
C PRO A 442 -15.56 -16.36 -16.31
N SER A 443 -15.77 -17.20 -15.28
CA SER A 443 -15.49 -16.83 -13.89
C SER A 443 -14.01 -16.55 -13.62
N HIS A 444 -13.09 -17.25 -14.31
CA HIS A 444 -11.65 -16.99 -14.22
C HIS A 444 -11.31 -15.61 -14.79
N PHE A 445 -11.92 -15.27 -15.93
CA PHE A 445 -11.76 -13.97 -16.57
C PHE A 445 -12.31 -12.82 -15.72
N GLU A 446 -13.51 -12.99 -15.14
CA GLU A 446 -14.07 -12.02 -14.18
C GLU A 446 -13.16 -11.80 -12.98
N PHE A 447 -12.56 -12.88 -12.45
CA PHE A 447 -11.62 -12.78 -11.33
C PHE A 447 -10.36 -12.00 -11.73
N ALA A 448 -9.85 -12.21 -12.94
CA ALA A 448 -8.72 -11.44 -13.47
C ALA A 448 -9.04 -9.94 -13.59
N ILE A 449 -10.24 -9.58 -14.07
CA ILE A 449 -10.70 -8.17 -14.10
C ILE A 449 -10.71 -7.57 -12.70
N ARG A 450 -11.32 -8.27 -11.74
CA ARG A 450 -11.43 -7.78 -10.36
C ARG A 450 -10.06 -7.63 -9.71
N ARG A 451 -9.14 -8.58 -9.91
CA ARG A 451 -7.76 -8.46 -9.41
C ARG A 451 -7.00 -7.28 -10.00
N ALA A 452 -7.23 -6.95 -11.27
CA ALA A 452 -6.64 -5.77 -11.90
C ALA A 452 -7.14 -4.45 -11.29
N CYS A 453 -8.17 -4.48 -10.44
CA CYS A 453 -8.72 -3.32 -9.74
C CYS A 453 -8.07 -3.06 -8.37
N PHE A 454 -7.06 -3.84 -7.97
CA PHE A 454 -6.33 -3.64 -6.71
C PHE A 454 -4.86 -3.31 -6.96
N GLY A 455 -4.38 -2.28 -6.28
CA GLY A 455 -2.99 -1.81 -6.37
C GLY A 455 -2.68 -0.94 -5.16
N PHE A 456 -2.73 -1.54 -3.98
CA PHE A 456 -2.43 -0.83 -2.72
C PHE A 456 -0.92 -0.71 -2.55
N ASP A 457 -0.43 0.51 -2.50
CA ASP A 457 0.97 0.78 -2.16
C ASP A 457 1.18 0.68 -0.63
N ASP A 458 2.24 -0.02 -0.22
CA ASP A 458 2.54 -0.25 1.20
C ASP A 458 2.80 1.06 1.97
N ALA A 459 3.29 2.11 1.31
CA ALA A 459 3.55 3.43 1.89
C ALA A 459 2.27 4.16 2.32
N PHE A 460 1.10 3.79 1.80
CA PHE A 460 -0.19 4.40 2.13
C PHE A 460 -1.00 3.64 3.17
N PHE A 461 -0.51 2.49 3.64
CA PHE A 461 -1.07 1.88 4.83
C PHE A 461 -0.66 2.66 6.07
N VAL A 462 -1.64 2.85 6.96
CA VAL A 462 -1.44 3.58 8.21
C VAL A 462 -1.62 2.63 9.40
N PRO A 463 -0.92 2.87 10.53
CA PRO A 463 -1.07 2.08 11.74
C PRO A 463 -2.38 2.42 12.46
N MET A 464 -3.50 2.58 11.75
CA MET A 464 -4.82 2.82 12.34
C MET A 464 -5.60 1.51 12.44
N SER A 465 -6.50 1.45 13.43
CA SER A 465 -7.52 0.40 13.46
C SER A 465 -8.70 0.78 12.56
N SER A 466 -9.23 -0.19 11.84
CA SER A 466 -10.44 -0.01 11.04
C SER A 466 -11.64 0.29 11.95
N ASN A 467 -12.52 1.17 11.49
CA ASN A 467 -13.77 1.49 12.17
C ASN A 467 -14.97 0.65 11.68
N VAL A 468 -14.74 -0.32 10.79
CA VAL A 468 -15.78 -1.20 10.25
C VAL A 468 -16.30 -2.10 11.36
N PRO A 469 -17.60 -2.05 11.70
CA PRO A 469 -18.18 -2.88 12.74
C PRO A 469 -18.03 -4.38 12.45
N LYS A 470 -17.47 -5.11 13.41
CA LYS A 470 -17.39 -6.58 13.36
C LYS A 470 -18.63 -7.20 13.99
N ALA A 471 -19.13 -8.28 13.37
CA ALA A 471 -20.24 -9.04 13.93
C ALA A 471 -19.80 -9.79 15.21
N GLN A 472 -20.74 -10.08 16.11
CA GLN A 472 -20.42 -10.81 17.34
C GLN A 472 -19.96 -12.25 17.04
N TRP A 473 -19.03 -12.76 17.86
CA TRP A 473 -18.51 -14.12 17.77
C TRP A 473 -19.28 -15.08 18.69
N ASN A 474 -19.30 -16.35 18.33
CA ASN A 474 -19.87 -17.44 19.14
C ASN A 474 -18.82 -18.52 19.33
N LEU A 475 -18.41 -18.77 20.58
CA LEU A 475 -17.39 -19.76 20.95
C LEU A 475 -17.73 -21.19 20.48
N HIS A 476 -19.01 -21.51 20.32
CA HIS A 476 -19.51 -22.77 19.77
C HIS A 476 -20.05 -22.57 18.36
N GLY A 477 -19.23 -21.93 17.50
CA GLY A 477 -19.59 -21.54 16.16
C GLY A 477 -20.26 -22.67 15.38
N LYS A 478 -21.20 -22.28 14.52
CA LYS A 478 -21.95 -23.18 13.66
C LYS A 478 -22.01 -22.60 12.25
N TRP A 479 -22.26 -23.46 11.28
CA TRP A 479 -22.62 -23.04 9.94
C TRP A 479 -24.08 -22.63 9.88
N THR A 480 -24.32 -21.49 9.24
CA THR A 480 -25.65 -20.96 8.96
C THR A 480 -25.78 -20.81 7.45
N GLU A 481 -26.87 -21.33 6.90
CA GLU A 481 -27.19 -21.18 5.48
C GLU A 481 -27.86 -19.84 5.26
N MET A 482 -27.34 -19.05 4.33
CA MET A 482 -27.92 -17.77 3.92
C MET A 482 -28.26 -17.83 2.44
N LYS A 483 -29.51 -17.48 2.12
CA LYS A 483 -30.01 -17.41 0.75
C LYS A 483 -30.19 -15.96 0.38
N GLU A 484 -29.35 -15.49 -0.55
CA GLU A 484 -29.44 -14.14 -1.09
C GLU A 484 -29.41 -14.25 -2.62
N ASN A 485 -30.43 -13.71 -3.30
CA ASN A 485 -30.53 -13.70 -4.77
C ASN A 485 -30.34 -15.08 -5.43
N ASN A 486 -30.97 -16.14 -4.91
CA ASN A 486 -30.84 -17.53 -5.36
C ASN A 486 -29.42 -18.13 -5.27
N LYS A 487 -28.50 -17.49 -4.54
CA LYS A 487 -27.20 -18.07 -4.19
C LYS A 487 -27.21 -18.50 -2.73
N GLU A 488 -26.87 -19.77 -2.51
CA GLU A 488 -26.71 -20.35 -1.19
C GLU A 488 -25.27 -20.12 -0.72
N THR A 489 -25.11 -19.38 0.38
CA THR A 489 -23.81 -19.12 1.00
C THR A 489 -23.81 -19.64 2.41
N TRP A 490 -22.78 -20.41 2.77
CA TRP A 490 -22.59 -20.92 4.12
C TRP A 490 -21.66 -20.00 4.90
N ILE A 491 -22.13 -19.55 6.07
CA ILE A 491 -21.44 -18.58 6.92
C ILE A 491 -21.25 -19.18 8.31
N GLN A 492 -20.03 -19.15 8.85
CA GLN A 492 -19.76 -19.61 10.20
C GLN A 492 -19.84 -18.48 11.23
N THR A 493 -20.12 -18.79 12.49
CA THR A 493 -20.27 -17.79 13.57
C THR A 493 -19.13 -17.80 14.60
N GLN A 494 -18.09 -18.61 14.40
CA GLN A 494 -16.95 -18.77 15.29
C GLN A 494 -16.06 -17.51 15.37
N SER A 495 -15.57 -17.02 14.24
CA SER A 495 -14.53 -15.96 14.21
C SER A 495 -14.45 -15.26 12.84
N ASP A 496 -13.73 -14.15 12.77
CA ASP A 496 -13.33 -13.54 11.50
C ASP A 496 -11.98 -14.11 11.05
N VAL A 497 -11.80 -14.37 9.75
CA VAL A 497 -10.60 -15.04 9.22
C VAL A 497 -10.01 -14.23 8.08
N GLY A 498 -8.67 -14.16 8.00
CA GLY A 498 -7.97 -13.55 6.87
C GLY A 498 -8.13 -12.03 6.78
N LEU A 499 -8.28 -11.35 7.93
CA LEU A 499 -8.48 -9.90 7.99
C LEU A 499 -7.25 -9.11 7.53
N GLU A 500 -6.05 -9.70 7.61
CA GLU A 500 -4.80 -9.14 7.08
C GLU A 500 -4.81 -8.98 5.55
N PHE A 501 -5.70 -9.68 4.86
CA PHE A 501 -5.94 -9.54 3.42
C PHE A 501 -7.15 -8.66 3.08
N VAL A 502 -7.83 -8.13 4.10
CA VAL A 502 -8.96 -7.21 3.97
C VAL A 502 -8.46 -5.79 4.23
N VAL A 503 -8.73 -4.90 3.28
CA VAL A 503 -8.29 -3.50 3.30
C VAL A 503 -9.51 -2.60 3.49
N ASP A 504 -9.51 -1.80 4.56
CA ASP A 504 -10.40 -0.64 4.73
C ASP A 504 -9.82 0.50 3.89
N ASP A 505 -10.29 0.62 2.66
CA ASP A 505 -9.88 1.62 1.69
C ASP A 505 -10.67 2.90 1.93
N GLN A 506 -10.06 3.81 2.69
CA GLN A 506 -10.66 5.09 3.04
C GLN A 506 -10.68 6.06 1.85
N GLU A 507 -9.86 5.82 0.83
CA GLU A 507 -9.84 6.68 -0.36
C GLU A 507 -11.09 6.41 -1.21
N ASN A 508 -11.36 5.14 -1.52
CA ASN A 508 -12.53 4.76 -2.31
C ASN A 508 -13.80 4.55 -1.47
N GLN A 509 -13.72 4.70 -0.15
CA GLN A 509 -14.82 4.47 0.80
C GLN A 509 -15.41 3.06 0.66
N GLU A 510 -14.54 2.06 0.63
CA GLU A 510 -14.90 0.66 0.47
C GLU A 510 -14.02 -0.26 1.32
N VAL A 511 -14.46 -1.49 1.50
CA VAL A 511 -13.72 -2.56 2.15
C VAL A 511 -13.41 -3.63 1.12
N VAL A 512 -12.13 -3.87 0.87
CA VAL A 512 -11.63 -4.74 -0.20
C VAL A 512 -11.04 -6.01 0.37
N CYS A 513 -11.61 -7.16 0.03
CA CYS A 513 -10.98 -8.45 0.26
C CYS A 513 -10.10 -8.82 -0.95
N THR A 514 -8.79 -8.68 -0.78
CA THR A 514 -7.81 -9.05 -1.82
C THR A 514 -7.78 -10.55 -2.07
N LEU A 515 -8.25 -11.38 -1.11
CA LEU A 515 -8.31 -12.83 -1.32
C LEU A 515 -9.34 -13.23 -2.34
N CYS A 516 -10.55 -12.72 -2.17
CA CYS A 516 -11.70 -13.09 -2.97
C CYS A 516 -11.91 -12.19 -4.18
N ALA A 517 -11.06 -11.17 -4.35
CA ALA A 517 -11.22 -10.10 -5.33
C ALA A 517 -12.63 -9.48 -5.28
N GLN A 518 -13.08 -9.15 -4.07
CA GLN A 518 -14.38 -8.53 -3.81
C GLN A 518 -14.19 -7.25 -3.01
N TRP A 519 -15.04 -6.26 -3.26
CA TRP A 519 -15.09 -5.04 -2.48
C TRP A 519 -16.54 -4.72 -2.13
N PHE A 520 -16.70 -4.02 -1.01
CA PHE A 520 -17.98 -3.68 -0.43
C PHE A 520 -17.98 -2.19 -0.12
N PRO A 521 -18.98 -1.40 -0.55
CA PRO A 521 -19.11 -0.02 -0.11
C PRO A 521 -19.12 0.07 1.41
N ARG A 522 -18.47 1.09 1.97
CA ARG A 522 -18.47 1.32 3.42
C ARG A 522 -19.91 1.50 3.93
N GLY A 523 -20.22 0.89 5.07
CA GLY A 523 -21.58 0.84 5.64
C GLY A 523 -22.37 -0.42 5.28
N MET A 524 -21.88 -1.26 4.36
CA MET A 524 -22.42 -2.61 4.09
C MET A 524 -21.86 -3.65 5.07
N ASP A 525 -21.87 -3.33 6.37
CA ASP A 525 -21.15 -4.08 7.41
C ASP A 525 -21.58 -5.54 7.47
N GLN A 526 -22.88 -5.81 7.31
CA GLN A 526 -23.40 -7.18 7.29
C GLN A 526 -22.82 -8.00 6.12
N GLN A 527 -22.70 -7.40 4.92
CA GLN A 527 -22.16 -8.10 3.76
C GLN A 527 -20.68 -8.41 3.94
N ILE A 528 -19.92 -7.46 4.49
CA ILE A 528 -18.49 -7.63 4.81
C ILE A 528 -18.32 -8.77 5.83
N ASN A 529 -19.09 -8.74 6.94
CA ASN A 529 -19.05 -9.77 7.97
C ASN A 529 -19.48 -11.15 7.44
N ASN A 530 -20.49 -11.19 6.57
CA ASN A 530 -20.91 -12.42 5.91
C ASN A 530 -19.80 -12.99 5.01
N HIS A 531 -19.11 -12.11 4.29
CA HIS A 531 -18.03 -12.47 3.37
C HIS A 531 -16.84 -13.11 4.09
N ILE A 532 -16.28 -12.42 5.09
CA ILE A 532 -15.08 -12.87 5.83
C ILE A 532 -15.33 -14.16 6.65
N ARG A 533 -16.60 -14.50 6.86
CA ARG A 533 -17.06 -15.74 7.53
C ARG A 533 -17.60 -16.79 6.55
N SER A 534 -17.57 -16.51 5.25
CA SER A 534 -18.11 -17.42 4.24
C SER A 534 -17.18 -18.59 3.96
N TYR A 535 -17.75 -19.76 3.70
CA TYR A 535 -16.97 -20.96 3.36
C TYR A 535 -16.04 -20.75 2.15
N GLN A 536 -16.46 -19.96 1.17
CA GLN A 536 -15.63 -19.62 0.00
C GLN A 536 -14.39 -18.81 0.40
N HIS A 537 -14.57 -17.78 1.24
CA HIS A 537 -13.45 -16.97 1.75
C HIS A 537 -12.46 -17.83 2.54
N LEU A 538 -12.95 -18.73 3.38
CA LEU A 538 -12.09 -19.64 4.13
C LEU A 538 -11.28 -20.57 3.21
N ASN A 539 -11.86 -21.07 2.12
CA ASN A 539 -11.10 -21.88 1.15
C ASN A 539 -9.99 -21.07 0.47
N HIS A 540 -10.25 -19.82 0.08
CA HIS A 540 -9.21 -18.94 -0.47
C HIS A 540 -8.15 -18.62 0.57
N TYR A 541 -8.53 -18.43 1.84
CA TYR A 541 -7.58 -18.23 2.93
C TYR A 541 -6.67 -19.44 3.10
N LEU A 542 -7.24 -20.65 3.20
CA LEU A 542 -6.46 -21.89 3.30
C LEU A 542 -5.59 -22.14 2.08
N HIS A 543 -6.01 -21.73 0.88
CA HIS A 543 -5.20 -21.82 -0.33
C HIS A 543 -3.87 -21.06 -0.21
N VAL A 544 -3.89 -19.92 0.49
CA VAL A 544 -2.72 -19.06 0.68
C VAL A 544 -1.94 -19.43 1.94
N THR A 545 -2.62 -19.80 3.03
CA THR A 545 -1.98 -19.99 4.35
C THR A 545 -1.74 -21.44 4.74
N ASN A 546 -2.56 -22.40 4.28
CA ASN A 546 -2.45 -23.80 4.65
C ASN A 546 -3.02 -24.76 3.58
N ARG A 547 -2.25 -24.96 2.51
CA ARG A 547 -2.63 -25.85 1.40
C ARG A 547 -2.82 -27.30 1.82
N ASN A 548 -2.13 -27.77 2.86
CA ASN A 548 -2.29 -29.13 3.37
C ASN A 548 -3.69 -29.35 3.95
N LEU A 549 -4.17 -28.41 4.78
CA LEU A 549 -5.52 -28.46 5.31
C LEU A 549 -6.56 -28.31 4.18
N LEU A 550 -6.34 -27.40 3.22
CA LEU A 550 -7.21 -27.29 2.05
C LEU A 550 -7.31 -28.62 1.28
N SER A 551 -6.19 -29.31 1.07
CA SER A 551 -6.18 -30.63 0.47
C SER A 551 -7.00 -31.64 1.26
N MET A 552 -6.90 -31.64 2.59
CA MET A 552 -7.74 -32.49 3.46
C MET A 552 -9.24 -32.17 3.36
N VAL A 553 -9.58 -30.89 3.22
CA VAL A 553 -10.96 -30.42 3.02
C VAL A 553 -11.50 -30.89 1.67
N MET A 554 -10.68 -30.81 0.63
CA MET A 554 -11.08 -31.17 -0.74
C MET A 554 -11.26 -32.67 -0.98
N VAL A 555 -10.57 -33.54 -0.24
CA VAL A 555 -10.73 -35.01 -0.36
C VAL A 555 -11.97 -35.55 0.37
N GLN A 556 -12.71 -34.69 1.08
CA GLN A 556 -13.91 -35.13 1.78
C GLN A 556 -15.02 -35.52 0.80
N LYS A 557 -15.72 -36.62 1.09
CA LYS A 557 -16.76 -37.18 0.20
C LYS A 557 -18.01 -36.32 0.07
N THR A 558 -18.23 -35.39 1.01
CA THR A 558 -19.42 -34.52 1.02
C THR A 558 -19.04 -33.10 1.41
N GLU A 559 -19.76 -32.11 0.88
CA GLU A 559 -19.57 -30.71 1.30
C GLU A 559 -19.84 -30.50 2.79
N LYS A 560 -20.80 -31.24 3.37
CA LYS A 560 -21.07 -31.17 4.81
C LYS A 560 -19.84 -31.58 5.61
N ALA A 561 -19.20 -32.71 5.26
CA ALA A 561 -17.97 -33.15 5.94
C ALA A 561 -16.83 -32.13 5.76
N SER A 562 -16.74 -31.52 4.58
CA SER A 562 -15.76 -30.45 4.30
C SER A 562 -15.97 -29.24 5.22
N ARG A 563 -17.23 -28.78 5.34
CA ARG A 563 -17.62 -27.68 6.22
C ARG A 563 -17.37 -28.00 7.69
N GLU A 564 -17.74 -29.19 8.16
CA GLU A 564 -17.50 -29.60 9.55
C GLU A 564 -16.01 -29.67 9.89
N LEU A 565 -15.17 -30.20 8.98
CA LEU A 565 -13.72 -30.24 9.17
C LEU A 565 -13.12 -28.83 9.29
N VAL A 566 -13.53 -27.90 8.42
CA VAL A 566 -13.10 -26.50 8.51
C VAL A 566 -13.55 -25.88 9.83
N LEU A 567 -14.78 -26.12 10.28
CA LEU A 567 -15.28 -25.58 11.54
C LEU A 567 -14.58 -26.17 12.76
N GLU A 568 -14.28 -27.47 12.75
CA GLU A 568 -13.48 -28.13 13.78
C GLU A 568 -12.07 -27.51 13.85
N TRP A 569 -11.45 -27.29 12.69
CA TRP A 569 -10.19 -26.57 12.62
C TRP A 569 -10.32 -25.15 13.18
N LEU A 570 -11.36 -24.39 12.82
CA LEU A 570 -11.58 -23.03 13.35
C LEU A 570 -11.69 -23.00 14.88
N LYS A 571 -12.41 -23.97 15.44
CA LYS A 571 -12.60 -24.10 16.89
C LYS A 571 -11.30 -24.43 17.63
N ARG A 572 -10.38 -25.14 16.99
CA ARG A 572 -9.10 -25.57 17.57
C ARG A 572 -7.93 -24.66 17.27
N SER A 573 -8.03 -23.88 16.19
CA SER A 573 -6.94 -23.00 15.78
C SER A 573 -6.92 -21.77 16.67
N VAL A 574 -5.71 -21.48 17.16
CA VAL A 574 -5.37 -20.24 17.85
C VAL A 574 -5.36 -19.14 16.80
N HIS A 575 -6.53 -18.72 16.34
CA HIS A 575 -6.63 -17.53 15.51
C HIS A 575 -6.02 -16.38 16.29
N SER A 576 -5.21 -15.59 15.59
CA SER A 576 -4.69 -14.36 16.14
C SER A 576 -5.87 -13.39 16.24
N ASP A 577 -6.41 -13.23 17.45
CA ASP A 577 -7.36 -12.14 17.77
C ASP A 577 -6.77 -10.74 17.43
N MET A 578 -5.50 -10.68 17.00
CA MET A 578 -4.76 -9.50 16.57
C MET A 578 -4.93 -9.16 15.09
N ASP A 579 -5.53 -10.05 14.30
CA ASP A 579 -5.68 -9.82 12.87
C ASP A 579 -6.79 -8.78 12.68
N GLU A 580 -6.39 -7.60 12.21
CA GLU A 580 -7.27 -6.46 11.93
C GLU A 580 -7.22 -6.14 10.44
N MET A 581 -8.32 -5.56 9.93
CA MET A 581 -8.34 -5.03 8.58
C MET A 581 -7.22 -3.98 8.46
N ARG A 582 -6.45 -4.06 7.37
CA ARG A 582 -5.42 -3.06 7.09
C ARG A 582 -6.11 -1.77 6.65
N VAL A 583 -5.71 -0.62 7.19
CA VAL A 583 -6.30 0.67 6.80
C VAL A 583 -5.42 1.33 5.74
N TYR A 584 -5.99 1.55 4.57
CA TYR A 584 -5.36 2.25 3.46
C TYR A 584 -5.90 3.68 3.40
N SER A 585 -5.03 4.67 3.61
CA SER A 585 -5.42 6.08 3.68
C SER A 585 -4.26 6.96 3.21
N PRO A 586 -4.19 7.27 1.89
CA PRO A 586 -3.13 8.12 1.34
C PRO A 586 -3.07 9.49 2.03
N GLU A 587 -4.22 10.13 2.30
CA GLU A 587 -4.28 11.41 3.00
C GLU A 587 -3.63 11.33 4.39
N MET A 588 -4.02 10.32 5.19
CA MET A 588 -3.48 10.18 6.54
C MET A 588 -2.00 9.78 6.53
N ALA A 589 -1.60 8.92 5.60
CA ALA A 589 -0.20 8.55 5.43
C ALA A 589 0.69 9.76 5.13
N MET A 590 0.23 10.68 4.28
CA MET A 590 0.93 11.94 4.00
C MET A 590 1.00 12.84 5.22
N ARG A 591 -0.09 12.97 5.99
CA ARG A 591 -0.08 13.74 7.26
C ARG A 591 0.88 13.14 8.28
N MET A 592 0.99 11.81 8.34
CA MET A 592 1.89 11.11 9.26
C MET A 592 3.38 11.23 8.89
N ARG A 593 3.72 11.59 7.64
CA ARG A 593 5.11 11.87 7.25
C ARG A 593 5.71 13.02 8.04
N GLN A 594 4.89 14.02 8.33
CA GLN A 594 5.28 15.21 9.08
C GLN A 594 5.51 14.94 10.58
N TRP A 595 5.29 13.71 11.06
CA TRP A 595 5.47 13.38 12.47
C TRP A 595 6.95 13.19 12.84
N GLY A 596 7.83 13.12 11.84
CA GLY A 596 9.27 12.94 12.00
C GLY A 596 9.69 11.47 11.97
N SER A 597 10.92 11.25 12.41
CA SER A 597 11.65 9.98 12.32
C SER A 597 12.17 9.54 13.69
N ILE A 598 12.51 8.26 13.79
CA ILE A 598 13.12 7.64 14.98
C ILE A 598 14.29 6.75 14.53
N PRO A 599 15.41 6.70 15.27
CA PRO A 599 16.50 5.79 14.96
C PRO A 599 16.03 4.33 14.93
N ILE A 600 16.35 3.59 13.86
CA ILE A 600 15.89 2.19 13.67
C ILE A 600 16.27 1.33 14.88
N ARG A 601 17.46 1.54 15.43
CA ARG A 601 17.97 0.80 16.59
C ARG A 601 17.08 0.93 17.82
N LYS A 602 16.47 2.09 18.03
CA LYS A 602 15.53 2.31 19.15
C LYS A 602 14.27 1.45 18.98
N VAL A 603 13.89 1.13 17.73
CA VAL A 603 12.79 0.23 17.40
C VAL A 603 13.20 -1.24 17.49
N ASP A 604 14.44 -1.59 17.19
CA ASP A 604 14.89 -2.99 17.31
C ASP A 604 15.06 -3.43 18.76
N VAL A 605 15.60 -2.54 19.60
CA VAL A 605 15.99 -2.82 20.99
C VAL A 605 14.78 -3.10 21.91
N ILE A 606 13.58 -2.64 21.55
CA ILE A 606 12.34 -2.96 22.31
C ILE A 606 11.91 -4.41 22.19
N SER A 607 12.45 -5.18 21.24
CA SER A 607 12.20 -6.63 21.12
C SER A 607 12.80 -7.43 22.28
N TYR A 608 13.76 -6.83 23.00
CA TYR A 608 14.42 -7.43 24.15
C TYR A 608 13.77 -6.98 25.46
N ASP A 609 13.64 -7.91 26.40
CA ASP A 609 13.13 -7.60 27.72
C ASP A 609 14.10 -6.67 28.50
N PRO A 610 13.63 -6.02 29.59
CA PRO A 610 14.41 -5.03 30.33
C PRO A 610 15.71 -5.58 30.92
N THR A 611 15.85 -6.90 31.09
CA THR A 611 17.05 -7.56 31.61
C THR A 611 18.14 -7.63 30.54
N HIS A 612 17.76 -7.99 29.31
CA HIS A 612 18.69 -8.19 28.21
C HIS A 612 18.99 -6.90 27.44
N ARG A 613 18.08 -5.93 27.48
CA ARG A 613 18.20 -4.66 26.76
C ARG A 613 19.52 -3.91 27.01
N PRO A 614 19.98 -3.68 28.26
CA PRO A 614 21.23 -2.94 28.50
C PRO A 614 22.46 -3.64 27.90
N VAL A 615 22.44 -4.97 27.83
CA VAL A 615 23.52 -5.76 27.23
C VAL A 615 23.53 -5.57 25.71
N ILE A 616 22.37 -5.65 25.06
CA ILE A 616 22.23 -5.42 23.62
C ILE A 616 22.64 -3.99 23.24
N GLU A 617 22.17 -2.99 23.99
CA GLU A 617 22.55 -1.58 23.77
C GLU A 617 24.07 -1.38 23.88
N CYS A 618 24.70 -2.03 24.87
CA CYS A 618 26.16 -2.00 25.02
C CYS A 618 26.88 -2.65 23.84
N VAL A 619 26.43 -3.83 23.40
CA VAL A 619 27.00 -4.54 22.25
C VAL A 619 26.84 -3.72 20.97
N MET A 620 25.65 -3.16 20.72
CA MET A 620 25.39 -2.31 19.56
C MET A 620 26.29 -1.07 19.56
N GLY A 621 26.44 -0.40 20.71
CA GLY A 621 27.34 0.75 20.82
C GLY A 621 28.83 0.41 20.66
N LEU A 622 29.23 -0.84 20.93
CA LEU A 622 30.58 -1.32 20.60
C LEU A 622 30.73 -1.60 19.12
N VAL A 623 29.73 -2.21 18.48
CA VAL A 623 29.70 -2.44 17.03
C VAL A 623 29.84 -1.12 16.28
N ASP A 624 29.17 -0.06 16.72
CA ASP A 624 29.19 1.26 16.04
C ASP A 624 30.57 1.87 16.03
N LYS A 625 31.22 1.85 17.20
CA LYS A 625 32.57 2.35 17.35
C LYS A 625 33.59 1.55 16.55
N LEU A 626 33.30 0.29 16.22
CA LEU A 626 34.18 -0.58 15.45
C LEU A 626 33.89 -0.53 13.94
N ALA A 627 32.63 -0.38 13.56
CA ALA A 627 32.20 -0.35 12.16
C ALA A 627 32.44 1.03 11.53
N ASP A 628 32.12 2.11 12.24
CA ASP A 628 32.24 3.51 11.78
C ASP A 628 31.63 3.72 10.37
N ASP A 629 30.52 3.04 10.09
CA ASP A 629 29.82 3.04 8.81
C ASP A 629 28.58 3.96 8.79
N GLY A 630 28.29 4.60 9.94
CA GLY A 630 27.16 5.50 10.11
C GLY A 630 25.80 4.81 10.21
N ALA A 631 25.75 3.47 10.30
CA ALA A 631 24.51 2.70 10.38
C ALA A 631 23.66 3.05 11.61
N GLU A 632 24.27 3.58 12.67
CA GLU A 632 23.59 4.09 13.86
C GLU A 632 22.77 5.36 13.64
N ASN A 633 23.03 6.08 12.55
CA ASN A 633 22.31 7.30 12.18
C ASN A 633 21.13 7.01 11.25
N ILE A 634 20.88 5.75 10.90
CA ILE A 634 19.73 5.38 10.06
C ILE A 634 18.45 5.54 10.87
N GLU A 635 17.56 6.39 10.37
CA GLU A 635 16.25 6.63 10.94
C GLU A 635 15.14 6.06 10.08
N MET A 636 13.99 5.80 10.70
CA MET A 636 12.77 5.40 10.02
C MET A 636 11.62 6.35 10.40
N PRO A 637 10.66 6.60 9.48
CA PRO A 637 9.48 7.40 9.79
C PRO A 637 8.68 6.81 10.96
N ILE A 638 8.15 7.67 11.84
CA ILE A 638 7.37 7.23 13.02
C ILE A 638 6.17 6.35 12.62
N LYS A 639 5.52 6.63 11.48
CA LYS A 639 4.43 5.81 10.92
C LYS A 639 4.82 4.33 10.77
N GLU A 640 6.02 4.09 10.22
CA GLU A 640 6.56 2.75 9.98
C GLU A 640 7.01 2.12 11.29
N ALA A 641 7.66 2.91 12.15
CA ALA A 641 8.09 2.47 13.47
C ALA A 641 6.90 1.99 14.34
N LEU A 642 5.77 2.71 14.33
CA LEU A 642 4.55 2.29 15.04
C LEU A 642 4.01 0.96 14.51
N SER A 643 4.03 0.78 13.18
CA SER A 643 3.58 -0.47 12.54
C SER A 643 4.49 -1.63 12.94
N ALA A 644 5.81 -1.45 12.89
CA ALA A 644 6.80 -2.44 13.31
C ALA A 644 6.67 -2.79 14.81
N ALA A 645 6.39 -1.80 15.65
CA ALA A 645 6.19 -1.97 17.09
C ALA A 645 4.82 -2.56 17.49
N GLY A 646 3.93 -2.85 16.52
CA GLY A 646 2.59 -3.36 16.81
C GLY A 646 1.72 -2.34 17.56
N ILE A 647 1.88 -1.05 17.31
CA ILE A 647 1.05 0.01 17.88
C ILE A 647 -0.01 0.42 16.85
N LYS A 648 -1.28 0.35 17.24
CA LYS A 648 -2.43 0.79 16.45
C LYS A 648 -3.03 2.07 17.01
N ILE A 649 -3.44 2.97 16.13
CA ILE A 649 -4.10 4.23 16.45
C ILE A 649 -5.60 4.05 16.26
N HIS A 650 -6.35 4.19 17.34
CA HIS A 650 -7.81 4.08 17.33
C HIS A 650 -8.49 5.41 17.03
N ALA A 651 -7.94 6.51 17.55
CA ALA A 651 -8.54 7.83 17.40
C ALA A 651 -7.47 8.93 17.40
N ILE A 652 -7.76 10.00 16.66
CA ILE A 652 -6.93 11.19 16.55
C ILE A 652 -7.77 12.38 16.98
N LYS A 653 -7.34 13.09 18.04
CA LYS A 653 -7.96 14.34 18.47
C LYS A 653 -7.31 15.50 17.72
N GLN A 654 -8.13 16.29 17.05
CA GLN A 654 -7.67 17.46 16.30
C GLN A 654 -8.27 18.75 16.89
N ARG A 655 -7.47 19.83 16.87
CA ARG A 655 -7.91 21.18 17.21
C ARG A 655 -7.34 22.13 16.16
N ASN A 656 -8.22 22.87 15.47
CA ASN A 656 -7.84 23.79 14.39
C ASN A 656 -7.00 23.12 13.27
N GLY A 657 -7.31 21.87 12.91
CA GLY A 657 -6.56 21.10 11.90
C GLY A 657 -5.28 20.41 12.41
N ASN A 658 -4.76 20.81 13.56
CA ASN A 658 -3.56 20.22 14.17
C ASN A 658 -3.91 19.05 15.09
N ILE A 659 -3.08 18.00 15.04
CA ILE A 659 -3.23 16.82 15.88
C ILE A 659 -2.71 17.14 17.28
N GLU A 660 -3.59 17.12 18.27
CA GLU A 660 -3.23 17.41 19.67
C GLU A 660 -2.78 16.11 20.37
N ARG A 661 -3.59 15.05 20.23
CA ARG A 661 -3.38 13.76 20.90
C ARG A 661 -3.86 12.61 20.05
N ILE A 662 -3.24 11.46 20.23
CA ILE A 662 -3.64 10.19 19.62
C ILE A 662 -3.93 9.16 20.71
N LEU A 663 -4.90 8.29 20.44
CA LEU A 663 -5.22 7.12 21.26
C LEU A 663 -4.64 5.89 20.58
N CYS A 664 -3.74 5.21 21.27
CA CYS A 664 -3.02 4.05 20.79
C CYS A 664 -3.45 2.78 21.53
N ARG A 665 -3.31 1.61 20.90
CA ARG A 665 -3.39 0.26 21.47
C ARG A 665 -2.18 -0.54 21.03
N CYS A 666 -1.51 -1.18 21.96
CA CYS A 666 -0.46 -2.13 21.64
C CYS A 666 -1.06 -3.51 21.38
N THR A 667 -0.79 -4.08 20.21
CA THR A 667 -1.29 -5.41 19.83
C THR A 667 -0.60 -6.50 20.66
N GLN A 668 0.66 -6.34 21.04
CA GLN A 668 1.37 -7.38 21.81
C GLN A 668 0.85 -7.54 23.24
N CYS A 669 0.50 -6.44 23.91
CA CYS A 669 0.10 -6.46 25.32
C CYS A 669 -1.35 -6.01 25.58
N GLU A 670 -2.10 -5.69 24.52
CA GLU A 670 -3.51 -5.28 24.56
C GLU A 670 -3.79 -4.04 25.42
N MET A 671 -2.76 -3.25 25.73
CA MET A 671 -2.92 -2.02 26.52
C MET A 671 -3.18 -0.84 25.59
N ALA A 672 -4.21 -0.05 25.91
CA ALA A 672 -4.43 1.23 25.26
C ALA A 672 -3.95 2.39 26.14
N PHE A 673 -3.47 3.45 25.48
CA PHE A 673 -2.90 4.63 26.11
C PHE A 673 -3.05 5.84 25.19
N SER A 674 -3.04 7.05 25.74
CA SER A 674 -3.08 8.28 24.95
C SER A 674 -1.77 9.03 25.04
N THR A 675 -1.33 9.62 23.93
CA THR A 675 -0.12 10.45 23.89
C THR A 675 -0.34 11.71 23.05
N PRO A 676 0.22 12.86 23.47
CA PRO A 676 0.49 13.96 22.55
C PRO A 676 1.37 13.51 21.39
N ILE A 677 1.20 14.12 20.21
CA ILE A 677 2.02 13.79 19.04
C ILE A 677 3.48 14.19 19.25
N GLU A 678 3.72 15.35 19.86
CA GLU A 678 5.05 15.89 20.13
C GLU A 678 5.89 14.98 21.05
N SER A 679 5.24 14.18 21.88
CA SER A 679 5.91 13.25 22.81
C SER A 679 5.74 11.78 22.42
N ILE A 680 5.34 11.49 21.17
CA ILE A 680 5.01 10.12 20.74
C ILE A 680 6.17 9.15 20.93
N ILE A 681 7.40 9.55 20.58
CA ILE A 681 8.60 8.72 20.71
C ILE A 681 8.81 8.31 22.18
N LYS A 682 8.77 9.29 23.09
CA LYS A 682 8.96 9.06 24.52
C LYS A 682 7.85 8.18 25.10
N SER A 683 6.59 8.53 24.84
CA SER A 683 5.45 7.79 25.40
C SER A 683 5.41 6.33 24.93
N VAL A 684 5.67 6.09 23.64
CA VAL A 684 5.56 4.75 23.05
C VAL A 684 6.80 3.91 23.37
N TRP A 685 8.01 4.37 23.00
CA TRP A 685 9.21 3.55 23.13
C TRP A 685 9.78 3.58 24.54
N ASP A 686 9.94 4.76 25.14
CA ASP A 686 10.65 4.90 26.42
C ASP A 686 9.76 4.57 27.63
N CYS A 687 8.44 4.81 27.53
CA CYS A 687 7.52 4.60 28.64
C CYS A 687 6.68 3.33 28.49
N HIS A 688 6.14 3.03 27.30
CA HIS A 688 5.25 1.88 27.13
C HIS A 688 6.03 0.59 26.81
N LEU A 689 6.67 0.52 25.65
CA LEU A 689 7.32 -0.68 25.14
C LEU A 689 8.55 -1.06 25.97
N ALA A 690 9.22 -0.07 26.57
CA ALA A 690 10.31 -0.34 27.48
C ALA A 690 9.89 -0.83 28.88
N SER A 691 8.60 -0.76 29.25
CA SER A 691 8.13 -1.04 30.62
C SER A 691 8.05 -2.52 30.97
N GLU A 692 8.32 -2.86 32.23
CA GLU A 692 8.08 -4.21 32.76
C GLU A 692 6.62 -4.65 32.63
N GLN A 693 5.68 -3.71 32.68
CA GLN A 693 4.25 -3.97 32.53
C GLN A 693 3.92 -4.54 31.15
N HIS A 694 4.51 -3.97 30.09
CA HIS A 694 4.35 -4.47 28.72
C HIS A 694 4.81 -5.93 28.61
N PHE A 695 6.05 -6.24 29.03
CA PHE A 695 6.60 -7.59 28.97
C PHE A 695 5.89 -8.58 29.89
N GLY A 696 5.42 -8.15 31.06
CA GLY A 696 4.64 -8.97 31.96
C GLY A 696 3.33 -9.42 31.32
N ARG A 697 2.60 -8.48 30.69
CA ARG A 697 1.36 -8.78 29.97
C ARG A 697 1.59 -9.64 28.72
N PHE A 698 2.59 -9.30 27.91
CA PHE A 698 2.95 -10.07 26.71
C PHE A 698 3.24 -11.54 27.05
N ARG A 699 4.09 -11.79 28.07
CA ARG A 699 4.38 -13.15 28.54
C ARG A 699 3.13 -13.88 29.05
N ALA A 700 2.26 -13.19 29.79
CA ALA A 700 1.02 -13.77 30.28
C ALA A 700 0.08 -14.19 29.13
N PHE A 701 -0.04 -13.38 28.08
CA PHE A 701 -0.82 -13.73 26.88
C PHE A 701 -0.21 -14.90 26.11
N MET A 702 1.11 -14.91 25.92
CA MET A 702 1.79 -16.00 25.21
C MET A 702 1.68 -17.32 25.96
N ALA A 703 1.84 -17.32 27.29
CA ALA A 703 1.62 -18.51 28.11
C ALA A 703 0.17 -19.01 28.03
N ALA A 704 -0.80 -18.10 28.13
CA ALA A 704 -2.22 -18.46 28.04
C ALA A 704 -2.63 -18.97 26.65
N LYS A 705 -2.02 -18.47 25.56
CA LYS A 705 -2.26 -18.95 24.18
C LYS A 705 -1.91 -20.43 24.00
N LEU A 706 -0.88 -20.92 24.69
CA LEU A 706 -0.44 -22.32 24.61
C LEU A 706 -1.36 -23.26 25.42
N ASP A 707 -1.92 -22.79 26.54
CA ASP A 707 -2.88 -23.54 27.35
C ASP A 707 -4.27 -23.69 26.70
N MET A 708 -4.53 -22.98 25.58
CA MET A 708 -5.83 -22.96 24.92
C MET A 708 -6.24 -24.28 24.24
N LEU A 709 -5.40 -25.30 24.29
CA LEU A 709 -5.64 -26.64 23.73
C LEU A 709 -6.39 -27.59 24.70
N GLY A 710 -6.61 -27.18 25.96
CA GLY A 710 -7.19 -28.02 27.02
C GLY A 710 -8.65 -27.74 27.43
N PHE A 711 -9.39 -26.91 26.70
CA PHE A 711 -10.69 -26.41 27.19
C PHE A 711 -11.82 -27.46 27.24
N SER A 712 -12.64 -27.38 28.29
CA SER A 712 -13.88 -28.16 28.43
C SER A 712 -15.05 -27.44 27.76
N GLU A 713 -15.86 -28.18 26.99
CA GLU A 713 -17.09 -27.67 26.33
C GLU A 713 -18.20 -27.26 27.32
N ALA A 714 -18.06 -27.56 28.62
CA ALA A 714 -19.07 -27.26 29.62
C ALA A 714 -19.00 -25.81 30.11
N THR A 715 -20.12 -25.09 30.03
CA THR A 715 -20.29 -23.77 30.66
C THR A 715 -19.90 -23.82 32.14
N SER A 716 -19.17 -22.79 32.59
CA SER A 716 -18.77 -22.71 33.99
C SER A 716 -19.99 -22.66 34.91
N SER A 717 -20.01 -23.48 35.96
CA SER A 717 -21.03 -23.39 37.02
C SER A 717 -20.85 -22.16 37.91
N TYR A 718 -19.76 -21.42 37.75
CA TYR A 718 -19.47 -20.19 38.48
C TYR A 718 -20.16 -19.01 37.80
N THR A 719 -21.18 -18.46 38.44
CA THR A 719 -21.87 -17.25 38.02
C THR A 719 -21.46 -16.08 38.92
N VAL A 720 -21.24 -14.91 38.31
CA VAL A 720 -21.05 -13.65 39.05
C VAL A 720 -22.44 -13.04 39.25
N LYS A 721 -22.85 -12.78 40.48
CA LYS A 721 -24.14 -12.13 40.74
C LYS A 721 -24.09 -10.67 40.27
N ALA A 722 -25.03 -10.30 39.40
CA ALA A 722 -25.26 -8.92 39.01
C ALA A 722 -25.56 -8.07 40.26
N PHE A 723 -25.02 -6.86 40.29
CA PHE A 723 -25.31 -5.91 41.36
C PHE A 723 -26.73 -5.35 41.17
N SER A 724 -27.50 -5.24 42.26
CA SER A 724 -28.86 -4.68 42.21
C SER A 724 -28.78 -3.16 42.04
N GLN A 725 -29.01 -2.65 40.82
CA GLN A 725 -29.07 -1.22 40.53
C GLN A 725 -30.51 -0.70 40.61
N GLU A 726 -30.69 0.52 41.14
CA GLU A 726 -32.01 1.19 41.19
C GLU A 726 -32.53 1.60 39.80
N ASP A 727 -31.62 1.88 38.85
CA ASP A 727 -31.94 2.19 37.45
C ASP A 727 -31.20 1.22 36.50
N PRO A 728 -31.90 0.23 35.92
CA PRO A 728 -31.31 -0.76 35.02
C PRO A 728 -30.76 -0.20 33.70
N SER A 729 -31.12 1.05 33.34
CA SER A 729 -30.68 1.69 32.09
C SER A 729 -29.28 2.31 32.18
N ARG A 730 -28.79 2.56 33.41
CA ARG A 730 -27.47 3.14 33.67
C ARG A 730 -26.41 2.05 33.76
N LYS A 731 -25.54 1.98 32.76
CA LYS A 731 -24.38 1.06 32.78
C LYS A 731 -23.39 1.36 33.91
N VAL A 732 -23.42 2.59 34.48
CA VAL A 732 -22.46 3.08 35.48
C VAL A 732 -23.15 3.84 36.62
N THR A 733 -22.82 3.50 37.87
CA THR A 733 -23.29 4.19 39.09
C THR A 733 -22.17 4.31 40.14
N TRP A 734 -22.19 5.38 40.93
CA TRP A 734 -21.28 5.59 42.06
C TRP A 734 -21.99 5.24 43.37
N GLN A 735 -21.36 4.45 44.23
CA GLN A 735 -21.86 4.15 45.57
C GLN A 735 -20.89 4.67 46.62
N TRP A 736 -21.41 5.19 47.72
CA TRP A 736 -20.56 5.59 48.84
C TRP A 736 -20.14 4.36 49.65
N ASN A 737 -18.83 4.07 49.69
CA ASN A 737 -18.25 3.06 50.58
C ASN A 737 -17.94 3.70 51.94
N SER A 738 -18.74 3.36 52.94
CA SER A 738 -18.61 3.91 54.30
C SER A 738 -17.36 3.45 55.04
N LYS A 739 -16.78 2.29 54.68
CA LYS A 739 -15.53 1.78 55.27
C LYS A 739 -14.30 2.49 54.73
N GLU A 740 -14.25 2.67 53.41
CA GLU A 740 -13.10 3.32 52.74
C GLU A 740 -13.25 4.84 52.64
N LYS A 741 -14.42 5.38 53.03
CA LYS A 741 -14.76 6.81 52.93
C LYS A 741 -14.56 7.36 51.52
N ALA A 742 -14.86 6.56 50.51
CA ALA A 742 -14.70 6.90 49.11
C ALA A 742 -15.94 6.48 48.32
N HIS A 743 -16.22 7.18 47.21
CA HIS A 743 -17.20 6.69 46.25
C HIS A 743 -16.57 5.52 45.49
N GLU A 744 -17.10 4.32 45.70
CA GLU A 744 -16.74 3.12 44.95
C GLU A 744 -17.55 3.07 43.65
N PHE A 745 -16.88 2.64 42.59
CA PHE A 745 -17.48 2.50 41.28
C PHE A 745 -18.29 1.21 41.25
N VAL A 746 -19.58 1.30 40.96
CA VAL A 746 -20.47 0.13 40.94
C VAL A 746 -21.07 -0.02 39.55
N LEU A 747 -20.58 -1.02 38.85
CA LEU A 747 -21.08 -1.43 37.55
C LEU A 747 -21.94 -2.69 37.66
N ASN A 748 -22.80 -2.84 36.66
CA ASN A 748 -23.21 -4.16 36.22
C ASN A 748 -21.94 -5.00 35.89
N VAL A 749 -21.98 -6.31 36.06
CA VAL A 749 -20.81 -7.16 35.78
C VAL A 749 -20.48 -7.05 34.29
N ILE A 750 -19.32 -6.47 33.95
CA ILE A 750 -18.85 -6.20 32.59
C ILE A 750 -17.59 -7.03 32.29
N GLY A 751 -17.32 -7.31 31.00
CA GLY A 751 -16.08 -8.01 30.60
C GLY A 751 -16.03 -9.49 30.98
N MET A 752 -17.19 -10.10 31.23
CA MET A 752 -17.30 -11.54 31.52
C MET A 752 -17.02 -12.38 30.28
N GLU A 753 -17.34 -11.85 29.11
CA GLU A 753 -17.02 -12.42 27.80
C GLU A 753 -15.50 -12.55 27.56
N ASP A 754 -14.70 -11.78 28.30
CA ASP A 754 -13.23 -11.80 28.21
C ASP A 754 -12.57 -12.72 29.26
N LEU A 755 -13.37 -13.41 30.07
CA LEU A 755 -12.89 -14.39 31.04
C LEU A 755 -12.99 -15.79 30.46
N VAL A 756 -11.87 -16.50 30.45
CA VAL A 756 -11.78 -17.86 29.94
C VAL A 756 -11.43 -18.80 31.10
N GLU A 757 -12.29 -19.78 31.37
CA GLU A 757 -11.97 -20.84 32.33
C GLU A 757 -10.96 -21.81 31.71
N ARG A 758 -9.78 -21.94 32.30
CA ARG A 758 -8.77 -22.92 31.88
C ARG A 758 -8.94 -24.20 32.71
N ARG A 759 -8.99 -25.34 32.04
CA ARG A 759 -8.97 -26.68 32.62
C ARG A 759 -7.86 -27.45 31.92
N SER A 760 -7.01 -28.15 32.64
CA SER A 760 -6.01 -29.03 32.01
C SER A 760 -6.70 -30.31 31.55
N ASN A 761 -6.44 -30.76 30.32
CA ASN A 761 -6.73 -32.15 29.94
C ASN A 761 -5.76 -33.06 30.70
N GLU A 762 -6.27 -34.20 31.17
CA GLU A 762 -5.61 -35.08 32.17
C GLU A 762 -4.24 -35.64 31.76
N THR A 763 -3.78 -35.43 30.52
CA THR A 763 -2.56 -36.02 29.96
C THR A 763 -1.27 -35.23 30.24
N ASP A 764 -1.31 -33.93 30.51
CA ASP A 764 -0.09 -33.10 30.70
C ASP A 764 -0.17 -32.23 31.98
N GLY A 765 -0.08 -32.87 33.15
CA GLY A 765 0.19 -32.23 34.45
C GLY A 765 -0.98 -31.48 35.13
N PRO A 766 -0.93 -31.29 36.48
CA PRO A 766 -2.08 -30.81 37.25
C PRO A 766 -2.03 -29.29 37.38
N HIS A 767 -2.43 -28.55 36.34
CA HIS A 767 -2.76 -27.14 36.55
C HIS A 767 -4.15 -27.05 37.21
N PRO A 768 -4.27 -26.54 38.45
CA PRO A 768 -5.57 -26.39 39.08
C PRO A 768 -6.43 -25.46 38.22
N PRO A 769 -7.71 -25.81 37.95
CA PRO A 769 -8.54 -25.02 37.06
C PRO A 769 -8.68 -23.59 37.59
N ASP A 770 -8.60 -22.62 36.69
CA ASP A 770 -8.55 -21.19 36.98
C ASP A 770 -9.27 -20.39 35.88
N PHE A 771 -9.36 -19.06 36.04
CA PHE A 771 -9.88 -18.15 35.02
C PHE A 771 -8.75 -17.24 34.53
N PHE A 772 -8.57 -17.15 33.23
CA PHE A 772 -7.71 -16.14 32.62
C PHE A 772 -8.55 -14.97 32.12
N CYS A 773 -8.27 -13.76 32.60
CA CYS A 773 -8.89 -12.53 32.08
C CYS A 773 -8.07 -11.96 30.92
N ARG A 774 -8.66 -11.96 29.72
CA ARG A 774 -8.03 -11.39 28.51
C ARG A 774 -7.87 -9.87 28.59
N LEU A 775 -8.74 -9.15 29.31
CA LEU A 775 -8.60 -7.69 29.49
C LEU A 775 -7.39 -7.34 30.36
N CYS A 776 -7.27 -8.05 31.48
CA CYS A 776 -6.28 -7.73 32.50
C CYS A 776 -4.97 -8.49 32.33
N ALA A 777 -4.93 -9.52 31.49
CA ALA A 777 -3.83 -10.47 31.33
C ALA A 777 -3.42 -11.10 32.68
N VAL A 778 -4.39 -11.55 33.47
CA VAL A 778 -4.17 -12.14 34.79
C VAL A 778 -4.89 -13.47 34.95
N VAL A 779 -4.25 -14.38 35.69
CA VAL A 779 -4.82 -15.65 36.13
C VAL A 779 -5.52 -15.43 37.47
N ILE A 780 -6.75 -15.87 37.55
CA ILE A 780 -7.64 -15.72 38.70
C ILE A 780 -7.98 -17.13 39.18
N PRO A 781 -7.73 -17.47 40.45
CA PRO A 781 -8.10 -18.78 40.98
C PRO A 781 -9.59 -19.06 40.78
N ARG A 782 -9.96 -20.33 40.52
CA ARG A 782 -11.37 -20.76 40.40
C ARG A 782 -12.11 -20.71 41.74
N ARG A 783 -12.44 -19.49 42.17
CA ARG A 783 -13.19 -19.15 43.39
C ARG A 783 -14.11 -17.97 43.09
N SER A 784 -15.41 -18.09 43.38
CA SER A 784 -16.40 -17.04 43.06
C SER A 784 -16.00 -15.66 43.61
N ALA A 785 -15.49 -15.61 44.86
CA ALA A 785 -15.06 -14.35 45.48
C ALA A 785 -13.85 -13.70 44.76
N ALA A 786 -12.91 -14.49 44.23
CA ALA A 786 -11.75 -13.98 43.51
C ALA A 786 -12.15 -13.45 42.12
N LEU A 787 -13.06 -14.16 41.44
CA LEU A 787 -13.63 -13.73 40.17
C LEU A 787 -14.46 -12.45 40.34
N GLU A 788 -15.33 -12.40 41.36
CA GLU A 788 -16.14 -11.22 41.71
C GLU A 788 -15.26 -10.01 42.05
N ALA A 789 -14.23 -10.20 42.86
CA ALA A 789 -13.28 -9.12 43.19
C ALA A 789 -12.54 -8.62 41.96
N HIS A 790 -12.18 -9.51 41.04
CA HIS A 790 -11.48 -9.14 39.82
C HIS A 790 -12.35 -8.30 38.87
N VAL A 791 -13.55 -8.79 38.50
CA VAL A 791 -14.42 -8.11 37.52
C VAL A 791 -14.97 -6.78 38.04
N ARG A 792 -14.95 -6.58 39.36
CA ARG A 792 -15.30 -5.32 40.03
C ARG A 792 -14.08 -4.41 40.26
N SER A 793 -12.87 -4.86 39.95
CA SER A 793 -11.67 -4.05 40.16
C SER A 793 -11.62 -2.88 39.18
N ALA A 794 -11.19 -1.70 39.66
CA ALA A 794 -11.02 -0.52 38.82
C ALA A 794 -10.13 -0.81 37.60
N LYS A 795 -9.11 -1.67 37.75
CA LYS A 795 -8.24 -2.11 36.67
C LYS A 795 -9.01 -2.85 35.57
N HIS A 796 -9.85 -3.82 35.93
CA HIS A 796 -10.68 -4.56 34.96
C HIS A 796 -11.65 -3.64 34.23
N ILE A 797 -12.28 -2.74 34.98
CA ILE A 797 -13.23 -1.76 34.47
C ILE A 797 -12.57 -0.81 33.48
N LEU A 798 -11.40 -0.26 33.83
CA LEU A 798 -10.63 0.60 32.93
C LEU A 798 -10.26 -0.14 31.66
N CYS A 799 -9.74 -1.37 31.76
CA CYS A 799 -9.43 -2.20 30.60
C CYS A 799 -10.67 -2.48 29.73
N TYR A 800 -11.84 -2.74 30.34
CA TYR A 800 -13.08 -2.95 29.63
C TYR A 800 -13.61 -1.69 28.94
N VAL A 801 -13.68 -0.56 29.66
CA VAL A 801 -14.12 0.74 29.10
C VAL A 801 -13.21 1.14 27.95
N VAL A 802 -11.91 0.98 28.13
CA VAL A 802 -10.92 1.20 27.07
C VAL A 802 -11.14 0.28 25.88
N ARG A 803 -11.58 -0.97 26.07
CA ARG A 803 -11.90 -1.90 24.96
C ARG A 803 -13.24 -1.62 24.29
N VAL A 804 -14.29 -1.29 25.05
CA VAL A 804 -15.69 -1.20 24.58
C VAL A 804 -16.07 0.20 24.09
N CYS A 805 -15.55 1.26 24.71
CA CYS A 805 -15.80 2.63 24.26
C CYS A 805 -15.04 3.01 22.97
N ILE A 806 -14.24 2.09 22.42
CA ILE A 806 -13.68 2.19 21.07
C ILE A 806 -14.79 2.27 19.99
N GLY A 807 -16.02 1.81 20.30
CA GLY A 807 -17.17 1.89 19.39
C GLY A 807 -18.12 3.08 19.56
N CYS A 808 -17.99 3.91 20.61
CA CYS A 808 -18.99 4.96 20.91
C CYS A 808 -18.35 6.23 21.50
N ASN A 809 -18.32 7.31 20.71
CA ASN A 809 -18.09 8.73 21.08
C ASN A 809 -16.94 9.02 22.08
N PHE A 810 -15.73 9.08 21.53
CA PHE A 810 -14.47 9.51 22.15
C PHE A 810 -14.52 10.88 22.87
N LEU A 811 -15.34 11.83 22.40
CA LEU A 811 -15.39 13.20 22.92
C LEU A 811 -15.81 13.30 24.39
N TYR A 812 -16.69 12.41 24.87
CA TYR A 812 -17.23 12.47 26.24
C TYR A 812 -16.27 11.86 27.28
N LEU A 813 -15.44 10.90 26.87
CA LEU A 813 -14.52 10.19 27.76
C LEU A 813 -13.18 10.90 27.90
N ALA A 814 -12.69 11.56 26.86
CA ALA A 814 -11.44 12.30 26.91
C ALA A 814 -11.48 13.48 27.90
N GLU A 815 -12.62 14.17 28.02
CA GLU A 815 -12.80 15.27 28.98
C GLU A 815 -12.91 14.77 30.43
N HIS A 816 -13.54 13.62 30.67
CA HIS A 816 -13.69 13.06 32.02
C HIS A 816 -12.48 12.24 32.50
N PHE A 817 -11.78 11.51 31.62
CA PHE A 817 -10.62 10.68 32.00
C PHE A 817 -9.29 11.43 32.04
N ALA A 818 -9.15 12.57 31.33
CA ALA A 818 -7.98 13.43 31.48
C ALA A 818 -7.79 13.89 32.93
N HIS A 819 -8.87 13.99 33.71
CA HIS A 819 -8.85 14.32 35.14
C HIS A 819 -8.48 13.12 36.05
N ILE A 820 -8.69 11.87 35.59
CA ILE A 820 -8.42 10.64 36.35
C ILE A 820 -6.98 10.16 36.11
N LEU A 821 -6.48 10.27 34.88
CA LEU A 821 -5.10 9.90 34.52
C LEU A 821 -4.06 10.96 34.90
N SER A 822 -4.49 12.15 35.34
CA SER A 822 -3.62 13.23 35.83
C SER A 822 -3.48 13.29 37.35
N LEU A 823 -4.15 12.39 38.10
CA LEU A 823 -4.01 12.33 39.56
C LEU A 823 -2.72 11.56 39.95
N PRO A 824 -1.79 12.18 40.70
CA PRO A 824 -0.54 11.54 41.14
C PRO A 824 -0.75 10.25 41.97
N THR A 825 -1.94 10.06 42.52
CA THR A 825 -2.28 8.97 43.43
C THR A 825 -2.43 7.61 42.74
N ILE A 826 -2.73 7.55 41.43
CA ILE A 826 -2.84 6.28 40.69
C ILE A 826 -1.47 5.78 40.19
N SER A 827 -0.50 6.69 39.99
CA SER A 827 0.89 6.33 39.69
C SER A 827 1.56 5.54 40.83
N ALA A 828 1.08 5.66 42.07
CA ALA A 828 1.64 4.98 43.23
C ALA A 828 1.08 3.56 43.45
N GLN A 829 -0.07 3.20 42.86
CA GLN A 829 -0.65 1.86 42.96
C GLN A 829 -0.23 0.91 41.82
N ILE A 830 0.59 1.40 40.88
CA ILE A 830 1.15 0.62 39.75
C ILE A 830 2.70 0.59 39.86
N SER A 831 3.23 0.46 41.07
CA SER A 831 4.64 0.18 41.33
C SER A 831 4.76 -0.97 42.34
N PRO A 832 5.56 -2.03 42.08
CA PRO A 832 5.71 -3.12 43.03
C PRO A 832 6.58 -2.65 44.20
N ALA A 833 6.01 -2.64 45.40
CA ALA A 833 6.78 -2.46 46.62
C ALA A 833 7.78 -3.63 46.78
N TYR A 834 9.04 -3.22 46.80
CA TYR A 834 10.29 -3.90 47.12
C TYR A 834 10.29 -5.27 47.82
N TYR A 835 11.19 -6.11 47.31
CA TYR A 835 11.76 -7.35 47.84
C TYR A 835 12.05 -7.34 49.35
N HIS A 836 11.57 -8.36 50.04
CA HIS A 836 12.22 -8.93 51.22
C HIS A 836 13.21 -10.01 50.76
N GLY A 837 14.48 -9.90 51.17
CA GLY A 837 15.37 -11.05 51.25
C GLY A 837 16.83 -10.77 50.92
N THR A 838 17.61 -10.33 51.90
CA THR A 838 19.01 -10.78 52.01
C THR A 838 19.31 -11.13 53.46
N GLY A 839 19.32 -12.43 53.74
CA GLY A 839 20.07 -12.97 54.86
C GLY A 839 21.49 -13.20 54.39
N LEU A 840 22.44 -12.42 54.93
CA LEU A 840 23.85 -12.77 54.98
C LEU A 840 24.38 -12.29 56.33
N ALA A 841 25.01 -13.21 57.04
CA ALA A 841 25.60 -13.03 58.34
C ALA A 841 26.85 -12.12 58.27
N ALA A 842 27.00 -11.19 59.22
CA ALA A 842 28.27 -10.83 59.87
C ALA A 842 28.06 -9.78 60.98
N GLU A 843 28.32 -10.21 62.22
CA GLU A 843 29.02 -9.50 63.30
C GLU A 843 28.71 -8.02 63.64
N GLY A 844 28.06 -7.81 64.79
CA GLY A 844 28.75 -7.31 66.00
C GLY A 844 29.09 -5.82 66.18
N ARG A 845 28.26 -5.15 67.01
CA ARG A 845 28.60 -4.11 68.04
C ARG A 845 28.96 -2.67 67.59
N GLY A 846 28.19 -1.70 68.11
CA GLY A 846 28.78 -0.49 68.73
C GLY A 846 28.05 0.87 68.58
N LYS A 847 27.22 1.21 69.59
CA LYS A 847 27.00 2.52 70.27
C LYS A 847 27.06 3.87 69.52
N GLY A 848 26.07 4.73 69.81
CA GLY A 848 26.19 6.21 69.84
C GLY A 848 24.94 6.93 69.29
N ASN A 849 23.89 7.26 70.06
CA ASN A 849 23.64 8.46 70.87
C ASN A 849 23.38 9.80 70.11
N GLU A 850 22.41 10.56 70.66
CA GLU A 850 22.00 11.96 70.44
C GLU A 850 20.81 12.20 69.48
N LYS A 851 19.58 12.44 69.99
CA LYS A 851 18.96 13.62 70.66
C LYS A 851 18.37 14.65 69.67
N VAL A 852 17.03 14.78 69.66
CA VAL A 852 16.25 15.98 70.10
C VAL A 852 15.94 16.91 68.90
N THR A 853 14.75 17.46 68.61
CA THR A 853 13.57 18.00 69.34
C THR A 853 12.39 18.03 68.34
N SER A 854 11.20 17.51 68.64
CA SER A 854 9.99 18.20 69.11
C SER A 854 9.73 19.63 68.58
N THR A 855 8.58 19.85 67.93
CA THR A 855 7.45 20.62 68.50
C THR A 855 6.20 20.48 67.62
N ALA A 856 5.11 20.11 68.28
CA ALA A 856 3.74 20.16 67.81
C ALA A 856 3.08 21.48 68.24
N ALA A 857 1.87 21.71 67.72
CA ALA A 857 0.79 22.63 68.13
C ALA A 857 0.47 23.63 67.03
N GLU A 858 -0.76 24.05 66.73
CA GLU A 858 -2.13 23.80 67.20
C GLU A 858 -3.03 24.67 66.29
N GLY A 859 -4.35 24.44 66.25
CA GLY A 859 -5.30 25.53 65.95
C GLY A 859 -6.21 25.38 64.72
N LEU A 860 -7.37 24.74 64.94
CA LEU A 860 -8.67 25.05 64.33
C LEU A 860 -9.12 26.50 64.76
N PRO A 861 -10.28 27.09 64.35
CA PRO A 861 -11.39 26.59 63.51
C PRO A 861 -11.99 27.60 62.47
N VAL A 862 -12.81 27.04 61.56
CA VAL A 862 -14.14 27.51 61.06
C VAL A 862 -14.38 29.01 60.78
N GLU A 863 -14.69 29.33 59.52
CA GLU A 863 -15.80 30.21 59.14
C GLU A 863 -16.19 29.96 57.68
N GLY A 864 -17.50 29.89 57.40
CA GLY A 864 -18.03 29.67 56.05
C GLY A 864 -18.61 30.94 55.47
N THR A 865 -18.60 31.07 54.13
CA THR A 865 -19.68 31.77 53.41
C THR A 865 -19.73 31.32 51.95
N VAL A 866 -20.97 31.19 51.50
CA VAL A 866 -21.50 30.86 50.17
C VAL A 866 -21.11 31.92 49.12
N LEU A 867 -20.84 31.51 47.86
CA LEU A 867 -21.41 32.15 46.65
C LEU A 867 -21.10 31.41 45.33
N HIS A 868 -22.16 31.30 44.54
CA HIS A 868 -22.30 30.85 43.16
C HIS A 868 -21.21 31.33 42.18
N SER A 869 -20.86 30.50 41.18
CA SER A 869 -21.35 30.68 39.79
C SER A 869 -20.68 29.72 38.78
N CYS A 870 -21.52 29.11 37.95
CA CYS A 870 -21.32 28.54 36.62
C CYS A 870 -19.95 28.76 35.93
N LEU A 871 -19.26 27.67 35.57
CA LEU A 871 -19.30 26.99 34.26
C LEU A 871 -18.47 25.70 34.33
#